data_AF-A0A975EZD0-F1
#
_entry.id   AF-A0A975EZD0-F1
#
_cell.length_a   1.000
_cell.length_b   1.000
_cell.length_c   1.000
_cell.angle_alpha   90.00
_cell.angle_beta   90.00
_cell.angle_gamma   90.00
#
_symmetry.space_group_name_H-M   'P 1'
#
loop_
_entity.id
_entity.type
_entity.pdbx_description
1 polymer ?
#
loop_
_entity_poly.entity_id
_entity_poly.type
_entity_poly.pdbx_seq_one_letter_code
_entity_poly.pdbx_strand_id
1 'polypeptide(L)'
;MRKIITVLIGAASIALLLGVTACKELFADIEEDFSYWASEPAITNFRAASTVQTSPAGVQCVPSASDAVITLTVRNPKNFSFIMPGSGAPTDIVTFGSGIHDLSGTNPPAVGADYTLTQSGQNTLTLTYRAAFLKRYEQSSANIGASIKLYSTDGRKFNQIYSFSLEANTPPPDPAPVEAEAGKIALFKTRTPDSQGKHYYVLCFKVAGLPGENVLSGVPPKKLHGDLTHVYVSKNGGTETPCPVTLTTTDFNITNSGGTFIPEAAVDKLSGTEADTLSGSPQPDDVPSGPWVLYLKTDVPVGGVTAKYGIRLFDGKFYSARAEQTIGKRTLPDPKVFAHADIDNVAAFGVYTEATKIVTPGTIATIDSNDLNGGGTLNGSDETHAIPVYSAYGKAVKLTIKKPDGTDYPAGVTVRPGVQWVSGSDVDGSIGVNAGQSAVVTLPSPADAGGEAVYKVSFKASGEGFDDSATRTLYYKVRREIKAVNNLPMWYMLGAAIEKIDLDEAGTVKISGTIKAENIGYPPLPDGSLVENDSAIEVSGERDAHDYPGKTVTLIGDSKTSSILDASNLCNVFSIVYNGKLILKNVTLQNGKASGGYGGGISIGDNGSSCEMTDTDIKNCKVIGITGQGGALWVREGGSLTVGSGCVISANNAPNGKGAGIYVKSGGTFNISGNAKIDEGNDVYLGADTDSPYDPSKNAKITVNGELTGTHTVAKITPEDYAANRVIVKTSGEDISGYADRFKIADEPNSSPPPSTISWKLKYNGGALVLKQATTPIPSGSDAWKTLKNSIEAESVEDGDEFLVQGAITATSTTDNYGAISVTKKITVKGIGSTPVLNANSNGTNRPPTPHRIFTVENGGEITLKDITLTGGKVAGSGEGALGGGILVKAGGKAKLTNCTVKECGATGAGGGIYAEDGAEITLTNTQIKSCTADENGGGVYVKDSKLTLTNATIGGSTASDGNKSKRGGGIYIANGTLDVSAGSFIQHNQTAGSSGLEAGGGGIFIKSGKLTLNGTVSDNTALNGTAFVVGGGVYVVYGEFIMKPGATISGNTSKLGGGVYIDAYDSPNGGAGTFTMEGGEISGCTAGGPGFTDAAGGGVYINANGTQRGTFTMEGGSITGCTAEVTSNKAHGGGVYAKDGTVFKMSGSAVITPSTQTNTATKSFNDVYLDNDSSGAFITVTGALTSTPTVARLTMKDIGTTPGVDSGYIDGRVVVKGVKSAADAAKFKVTPRAATTPAQNWKVEWDNDKSGVLKKQ
;
A
#
# COMPACT_ATOMS: atom_id res chain seq x y z
N MET A 1 13.94 -76.91 -12.32
CA MET A 1 13.70 -76.68 -13.77
C MET A 1 13.67 -75.17 -13.98
N ARG A 2 14.62 -74.55 -14.71
CA ARG A 2 14.57 -74.34 -16.16
C ARG A 2 13.14 -74.05 -16.64
N LYS A 3 12.93 -72.88 -17.26
CA LYS A 3 11.71 -72.49 -17.98
C LYS A 3 10.51 -72.17 -17.07
N ILE A 4 9.74 -71.17 -17.52
CA ILE A 4 8.33 -70.88 -17.19
C ILE A 4 8.07 -70.34 -15.77
N ILE A 5 7.55 -69.10 -15.77
CA ILE A 5 6.70 -68.44 -14.77
C ILE A 5 7.37 -68.01 -13.45
N THR A 6 6.89 -66.85 -12.99
CA THR A 6 6.81 -66.31 -11.62
C THR A 6 7.81 -65.22 -11.16
N VAL A 7 7.22 -64.14 -10.62
CA VAL A 7 7.60 -63.38 -9.39
C VAL A 7 8.38 -62.05 -9.52
N LEU A 8 7.60 -60.96 -9.29
CA LEU A 8 7.79 -59.77 -8.41
C LEU A 8 8.97 -58.81 -8.68
N ILE A 9 8.75 -57.58 -9.16
CA ILE A 9 8.25 -56.34 -8.49
C ILE A 9 9.12 -55.85 -7.32
N GLY A 10 9.63 -54.62 -7.48
CA GLY A 10 10.17 -53.73 -6.46
C GLY A 10 11.69 -53.59 -6.58
N ALA A 11 12.26 -52.66 -7.36
CA ALA A 11 12.19 -51.21 -7.10
C ALA A 11 12.14 -50.96 -5.58
N ALA A 12 13.22 -50.53 -4.94
CA ALA A 12 13.86 -49.28 -5.27
C ALA A 12 15.31 -49.24 -4.79
N SER A 13 16.06 -48.31 -5.38
CA SER A 13 17.36 -47.77 -4.99
C SER A 13 18.62 -48.52 -5.47
N ILE A 14 19.53 -47.74 -6.07
CA ILE A 14 20.93 -48.07 -6.45
C ILE A 14 21.14 -48.60 -7.89
N ALA A 15 20.84 -47.75 -8.86
CA ALA A 15 21.67 -47.51 -10.07
C ALA A 15 21.52 -46.04 -10.54
N LEU A 16 21.22 -45.18 -9.57
CA LEU A 16 21.05 -43.74 -9.64
C LEU A 16 22.30 -43.16 -8.95
N LEU A 17 23.39 -42.85 -9.70
CA LEU A 17 24.20 -41.63 -9.49
C LEU A 17 25.51 -41.47 -10.29
N LEU A 18 26.07 -42.43 -11.05
CA LEU A 18 27.44 -42.24 -11.63
C LEU A 18 27.64 -42.66 -13.10
N GLY A 19 26.64 -42.41 -13.95
CA GLY A 19 26.79 -42.44 -15.41
C GLY A 19 26.03 -41.36 -16.18
N VAL A 20 25.38 -40.40 -15.49
CA VAL A 20 24.40 -39.47 -16.10
C VAL A 20 24.88 -38.01 -16.08
N THR A 21 26.17 -37.80 -16.32
CA THR A 21 26.73 -36.46 -16.58
C THR A 21 27.19 -36.26 -18.02
N ALA A 22 26.82 -37.17 -18.93
CA ALA A 22 27.03 -37.03 -20.38
C ALA A 22 25.73 -37.21 -21.22
N CYS A 23 24.54 -37.26 -20.60
CA CYS A 23 23.25 -37.46 -21.30
C CYS A 23 22.23 -36.32 -21.04
N LYS A 24 22.70 -35.07 -20.85
CA LYS A 24 21.80 -33.90 -20.78
C LYS A 24 21.39 -33.37 -22.17
N GLU A 25 22.11 -33.80 -23.21
CA GLU A 25 21.88 -33.46 -24.63
C GLU A 25 21.04 -34.52 -25.38
N LEU A 26 20.53 -35.58 -24.72
CA LEU A 26 19.77 -36.66 -25.40
C LEU A 26 18.26 -36.68 -25.07
N PHE A 27 17.79 -35.85 -24.13
CA PHE A 27 16.39 -35.80 -23.70
C PHE A 27 15.78 -34.38 -23.69
N ALA A 28 16.49 -33.39 -24.23
CA ALA A 28 15.99 -32.02 -24.34
C ALA A 28 14.93 -31.85 -25.45
N ASP A 29 14.95 -32.72 -26.47
CA ASP A 29 14.14 -32.52 -27.69
C ASP A 29 12.93 -33.46 -27.84
N ILE A 30 12.75 -34.48 -26.98
CA ILE A 30 11.68 -35.48 -27.22
C ILE A 30 10.27 -34.90 -27.02
N GLU A 31 10.12 -33.97 -26.08
CA GLU A 31 8.85 -33.23 -25.86
C GLU A 31 8.59 -32.22 -27.00
N GLU A 32 9.66 -31.63 -27.57
CA GLU A 32 9.56 -30.75 -28.72
C GLU A 32 9.17 -31.53 -29.99
N ASP A 33 9.73 -32.71 -30.18
CA ASP A 33 9.38 -33.65 -31.24
C ASP A 33 7.93 -34.13 -31.12
N PHE A 34 7.49 -34.62 -29.95
CA PHE A 34 6.08 -35.03 -29.77
C PHE A 34 5.11 -33.86 -29.97
N SER A 35 5.48 -32.66 -29.53
CA SER A 35 4.71 -31.44 -29.77
C SER A 35 4.66 -31.05 -31.25
N TYR A 36 5.74 -31.26 -32.01
CA TYR A 36 5.78 -31.06 -33.47
C TYR A 36 4.84 -32.05 -34.18
N TRP A 37 4.90 -33.33 -33.80
CA TRP A 37 4.10 -34.39 -34.42
C TRP A 37 2.61 -34.34 -34.06
N ALA A 38 2.23 -33.79 -32.91
CA ALA A 38 0.84 -33.62 -32.49
C ALA A 38 0.18 -32.32 -32.99
N SER A 39 0.93 -31.39 -33.60
CA SER A 39 0.44 -30.07 -33.98
C SER A 39 -0.35 -30.07 -35.30
N GLU A 40 -1.59 -29.58 -35.27
CA GLU A 40 -2.43 -29.35 -36.45
C GLU A 40 -2.56 -27.85 -36.78
N PRO A 41 -2.09 -27.40 -37.96
CA PRO A 41 -2.37 -26.07 -38.45
C PRO A 41 -3.78 -25.97 -39.03
N ALA A 42 -4.42 -24.82 -38.82
CA ALA A 42 -5.78 -24.57 -39.30
C ALA A 42 -5.93 -23.12 -39.78
N ILE A 43 -6.70 -22.92 -40.85
CA ILE A 43 -7.13 -21.58 -41.27
C ILE A 43 -8.23 -21.13 -40.30
N THR A 44 -8.06 -19.96 -39.70
CA THR A 44 -8.98 -19.44 -38.69
C THR A 44 -9.81 -18.26 -39.20
N ASN A 45 -9.33 -17.54 -40.22
CA ASN A 45 -10.01 -16.36 -40.73
C ASN A 45 -9.66 -16.07 -42.20
N PHE A 46 -10.51 -15.33 -42.91
CA PHE A 46 -10.23 -14.77 -44.24
C PHE A 46 -10.59 -13.28 -44.33
N ARG A 47 -9.83 -12.53 -45.12
CA ARG A 47 -10.05 -11.10 -45.36
C ARG A 47 -9.55 -10.69 -46.75
N ALA A 48 -10.38 -10.02 -47.54
CA ALA A 48 -9.96 -9.41 -48.80
C ALA A 48 -9.10 -8.13 -48.61
N ALA A 49 -8.13 -7.89 -49.50
CA ALA A 49 -7.04 -6.93 -49.32
C ALA A 49 -7.35 -5.44 -49.65
N SER A 50 -8.53 -5.10 -50.17
CA SER A 50 -8.98 -3.70 -50.38
C SER A 50 -10.51 -3.60 -50.40
N THR A 51 -11.07 -2.40 -50.17
CA THR A 51 -12.50 -2.09 -49.84
C THR A 51 -13.52 -3.03 -50.49
N VAL A 52 -13.78 -4.13 -49.80
CA VAL A 52 -14.88 -5.04 -50.08
C VAL A 52 -16.09 -4.48 -49.36
N GLN A 53 -17.11 -4.16 -50.14
CA GLN A 53 -18.39 -3.77 -49.55
C GLN A 53 -19.12 -5.04 -49.14
N THR A 54 -19.71 -5.05 -47.96
CA THR A 54 -20.51 -6.19 -47.50
C THR A 54 -21.93 -5.99 -48.02
N SER A 55 -22.47 -6.97 -48.74
CA SER A 55 -23.87 -6.93 -49.14
C SER A 55 -24.78 -6.82 -47.91
N PRO A 56 -26.03 -6.34 -48.05
CA PRO A 56 -26.98 -6.32 -46.92
C PRO A 56 -27.19 -7.70 -46.26
N ALA A 57 -26.90 -8.80 -46.95
CA ALA A 57 -26.95 -10.17 -46.43
C ALA A 57 -25.68 -10.62 -45.69
N GLY A 58 -24.71 -9.73 -45.48
CA GLY A 58 -23.49 -10.02 -44.72
C GLY A 58 -22.36 -10.67 -45.52
N VAL A 59 -22.48 -10.79 -46.86
CA VAL A 59 -21.48 -11.43 -47.72
C VAL A 59 -20.49 -10.39 -48.25
N GLN A 60 -19.19 -10.72 -48.23
CA GLN A 60 -18.14 -9.87 -48.80
C GLN A 60 -18.24 -9.80 -50.33
N CYS A 61 -18.36 -8.60 -50.91
CA CYS A 61 -18.40 -8.36 -52.36
C CYS A 61 -17.12 -7.69 -52.87
N VAL A 62 -16.47 -8.29 -53.88
CA VAL A 62 -15.30 -7.73 -54.57
C VAL A 62 -15.69 -7.12 -55.92
N PRO A 63 -15.10 -5.99 -56.34
CA PRO A 63 -15.31 -5.46 -57.69
C PRO A 63 -14.66 -6.38 -58.73
N SER A 64 -15.22 -6.46 -59.94
CA SER A 64 -14.71 -7.35 -60.99
C SER A 64 -13.74 -6.71 -61.98
N ALA A 65 -13.47 -5.41 -61.84
CA ALA A 65 -12.60 -4.67 -62.76
C ALA A 65 -11.14 -5.17 -62.74
N SER A 66 -10.63 -5.64 -61.60
CA SER A 66 -9.26 -6.13 -61.40
C SER A 66 -9.24 -7.43 -60.57
N ASP A 67 -8.07 -8.06 -60.49
CA ASP A 67 -7.87 -9.23 -59.63
C ASP A 67 -8.17 -8.90 -58.16
N ALA A 68 -8.78 -9.84 -57.44
CA ALA A 68 -9.11 -9.69 -56.02
C ALA A 68 -8.24 -10.60 -55.16
N VAL A 69 -7.53 -10.01 -54.19
CA VAL A 69 -6.60 -10.71 -53.30
C VAL A 69 -7.25 -10.97 -51.94
N ILE A 70 -7.27 -12.22 -51.51
CA ILE A 70 -7.82 -12.71 -50.26
C ILE A 70 -6.69 -13.22 -49.37
N THR A 71 -6.61 -12.70 -48.16
CA THR A 71 -5.64 -13.10 -47.13
C THR A 71 -6.31 -14.03 -46.13
N LEU A 72 -5.75 -15.22 -45.96
CA LEU A 72 -6.22 -16.25 -45.04
C LEU A 72 -5.23 -16.33 -43.88
N THR A 73 -5.74 -16.21 -42.64
CA THR A 73 -4.94 -16.34 -41.43
C THR A 73 -4.87 -17.79 -41.01
N VAL A 74 -3.66 -18.31 -40.83
CA VAL A 74 -3.40 -19.70 -40.42
C VAL A 74 -2.83 -19.70 -39.01
N ARG A 75 -3.42 -20.48 -38.12
CA ARG A 75 -2.80 -20.83 -36.84
C ARG A 75 -1.81 -21.97 -37.11
N ASN A 76 -0.52 -21.65 -37.20
CA ASN A 76 0.52 -22.62 -37.51
C ASN A 76 1.59 -22.66 -36.39
N PRO A 77 1.29 -23.30 -35.25
CA PRO A 77 2.12 -23.18 -34.03
C PRO A 77 3.49 -23.85 -34.13
N LYS A 78 3.75 -24.63 -35.20
CA LYS A 78 5.03 -25.28 -35.49
C LYS A 78 5.62 -24.87 -36.85
N ASN A 79 5.16 -23.75 -37.41
CA ASN A 79 5.72 -23.13 -38.62
C ASN A 79 5.82 -24.06 -39.85
N PHE A 80 4.82 -24.94 -40.05
CA PHE A 80 4.78 -25.82 -41.21
C PHE A 80 4.74 -25.04 -42.53
N SER A 81 5.51 -25.53 -43.50
CA SER A 81 5.38 -25.10 -44.90
C SER A 81 4.31 -25.94 -45.59
N PHE A 82 3.45 -25.31 -46.39
CA PHE A 82 2.31 -25.95 -47.03
C PHE A 82 2.50 -26.15 -48.54
N ILE A 83 1.91 -27.22 -49.07
CA ILE A 83 1.85 -27.49 -50.51
C ILE A 83 0.76 -26.59 -51.12
N MET A 84 1.13 -25.87 -52.18
CA MET A 84 0.21 -25.01 -52.94
C MET A 84 -0.39 -25.77 -54.14
N PRO A 85 -1.60 -25.41 -54.61
CA PRO A 85 -2.22 -26.07 -55.76
C PRO A 85 -1.40 -25.82 -57.03
N GLY A 86 -1.16 -26.89 -57.79
CA GLY A 86 -0.30 -26.90 -58.97
C GLY A 86 -0.11 -28.32 -59.52
N SER A 87 0.76 -28.48 -60.51
CA SER A 87 1.04 -29.79 -61.11
C SER A 87 1.64 -30.76 -60.09
N GLY A 88 1.00 -31.92 -59.88
CA GLY A 88 1.44 -32.94 -58.92
C GLY A 88 0.99 -32.74 -57.46
N ALA A 89 0.29 -31.64 -57.15
CA ALA A 89 -0.28 -31.40 -55.81
C ALA A 89 -1.67 -32.06 -55.65
N PRO A 90 -2.12 -32.34 -54.40
CA PRO A 90 -3.49 -32.80 -54.15
C PRO A 90 -4.56 -31.87 -54.76
N THR A 91 -5.54 -32.44 -55.46
CA THR A 91 -6.57 -31.66 -56.18
C THR A 91 -7.66 -31.10 -55.27
N ASP A 92 -7.74 -31.55 -54.01
CA ASP A 92 -8.70 -31.08 -53.01
C ASP A 92 -8.16 -29.96 -52.10
N ILE A 93 -7.04 -29.31 -52.48
CA ILE A 93 -6.49 -28.16 -51.74
C ILE A 93 -7.44 -26.96 -51.83
N VAL A 94 -8.02 -26.68 -53.01
CA VAL A 94 -9.03 -25.63 -53.20
C VAL A 94 -10.18 -26.18 -54.02
N THR A 95 -11.39 -26.10 -53.48
CA THR A 95 -12.62 -26.57 -54.14
C THR A 95 -13.70 -25.50 -54.11
N PHE A 96 -14.55 -25.46 -55.14
CA PHE A 96 -15.64 -24.49 -55.29
C PHE A 96 -17.00 -25.20 -55.32
N GLY A 97 -18.08 -24.44 -55.08
CA GLY A 97 -19.45 -24.93 -55.22
C GLY A 97 -19.75 -25.42 -56.64
N SER A 98 -20.66 -26.38 -56.78
CA SER A 98 -20.91 -27.09 -58.06
C SER A 98 -21.41 -26.23 -59.22
N GLY A 99 -21.92 -25.01 -58.96
CA GLY A 99 -22.35 -24.06 -60.00
C GLY A 99 -21.29 -23.02 -60.39
N ILE A 100 -20.06 -23.15 -59.87
CA ILE A 100 -18.96 -22.25 -60.14
C ILE A 100 -17.99 -22.93 -61.09
N HIS A 101 -17.74 -22.31 -62.24
CA HIS A 101 -17.04 -22.94 -63.35
C HIS A 101 -15.91 -22.07 -63.90
N ASP A 102 -14.95 -22.74 -64.53
CA ASP A 102 -13.96 -22.11 -65.41
C ASP A 102 -14.61 -21.47 -66.64
N LEU A 103 -13.79 -20.93 -67.55
CA LEU A 103 -14.29 -20.23 -68.73
C LEU A 103 -15.13 -21.12 -69.67
N SER A 104 -14.96 -22.45 -69.65
CA SER A 104 -15.79 -23.35 -70.48
C SER A 104 -17.20 -23.53 -69.92
N GLY A 105 -17.45 -23.11 -68.67
CA GLY A 105 -18.75 -23.20 -68.02
C GLY A 105 -19.10 -24.61 -67.55
N THR A 106 -18.15 -25.56 -67.56
CA THR A 106 -18.39 -26.97 -67.26
C THR A 106 -17.42 -27.57 -66.25
N ASN A 107 -16.15 -27.14 -66.21
CA ASN A 107 -15.17 -27.67 -65.26
C ASN A 107 -15.05 -26.76 -64.02
N PRO A 108 -14.51 -27.25 -62.90
CA PRO A 108 -14.18 -26.39 -61.76
C PRO A 108 -13.17 -25.31 -62.14
N PRO A 109 -13.13 -24.18 -61.40
CA PRO A 109 -12.20 -23.08 -61.69
C PRO A 109 -10.74 -23.54 -61.80
N ALA A 110 -10.02 -23.01 -62.79
CA ALA A 110 -8.66 -23.44 -63.10
C ALA A 110 -7.60 -22.64 -62.32
N VAL A 111 -6.64 -23.35 -61.72
CA VAL A 111 -5.47 -22.75 -61.06
C VAL A 111 -4.63 -21.96 -62.08
N GLY A 112 -4.20 -20.76 -61.74
CA GLY A 112 -3.50 -19.80 -62.60
C GLY A 112 -4.44 -18.86 -63.34
N ALA A 113 -5.41 -19.43 -64.07
CA ALA A 113 -6.30 -18.69 -64.98
C ALA A 113 -7.50 -18.05 -64.27
N ASP A 114 -8.12 -18.75 -63.31
CA ASP A 114 -9.25 -18.24 -62.53
C ASP A 114 -8.84 -17.83 -61.11
N TYR A 115 -7.91 -18.57 -60.49
CA TYR A 115 -7.36 -18.23 -59.17
C TYR A 115 -5.91 -18.72 -58.95
N THR A 116 -5.21 -18.15 -57.97
CA THR A 116 -3.92 -18.67 -57.46
C THR A 116 -3.90 -18.69 -55.94
N LEU A 117 -3.27 -19.69 -55.31
CA LEU A 117 -3.07 -19.74 -53.85
C LEU A 117 -1.56 -19.84 -53.54
N THR A 118 -1.08 -19.00 -52.63
CA THR A 118 0.34 -18.93 -52.22
C THR A 118 0.47 -18.82 -50.71
N GLN A 119 1.55 -19.34 -50.12
CA GLN A 119 1.90 -19.08 -48.73
C GLN A 119 2.79 -17.84 -48.65
N SER A 120 2.18 -16.70 -48.33
CA SER A 120 2.85 -15.40 -48.28
C SER A 120 3.52 -15.12 -46.94
N GLY A 121 3.25 -15.91 -45.91
CA GLY A 121 3.94 -15.89 -44.62
C GLY A 121 3.71 -17.17 -43.81
N GLN A 122 4.43 -17.35 -42.71
CA GLN A 122 4.35 -18.59 -41.89
C GLN A 122 2.92 -18.88 -41.38
N ASN A 123 2.17 -17.83 -41.06
CA ASN A 123 0.78 -17.87 -40.58
C ASN A 123 -0.21 -17.26 -41.60
N THR A 124 0.15 -17.20 -42.89
CA THR A 124 -0.64 -16.44 -43.88
C THR A 124 -0.63 -17.09 -45.25
N LEU A 125 -1.82 -17.32 -45.81
CA LEU A 125 -1.99 -17.70 -47.21
C LEU A 125 -2.67 -16.57 -47.97
N THR A 126 -2.33 -16.44 -49.25
CA THR A 126 -2.91 -15.45 -50.16
C THR A 126 -3.55 -16.17 -51.35
N LEU A 127 -4.88 -16.09 -51.43
CA LEU A 127 -5.71 -16.56 -52.54
C LEU A 127 -6.09 -15.37 -53.42
N THR A 128 -5.74 -15.40 -54.70
CA THR A 128 -6.08 -14.33 -55.66
C THR A 128 -7.07 -14.84 -56.69
N TYR A 129 -8.22 -14.20 -56.82
CA TYR A 129 -9.18 -14.42 -57.92
C TYR A 129 -8.85 -13.48 -59.08
N ARG A 130 -8.91 -14.00 -60.32
CA ARG A 130 -8.61 -13.20 -61.52
C ARG A 130 -9.81 -12.37 -61.97
N ALA A 131 -9.56 -11.17 -62.49
CA ALA A 131 -10.60 -10.23 -62.95
C ALA A 131 -11.58 -10.88 -63.96
N ALA A 132 -11.06 -11.69 -64.87
CA ALA A 132 -11.87 -12.39 -65.87
C ALA A 132 -12.83 -13.44 -65.26
N PHE A 133 -12.46 -14.05 -64.13
CA PHE A 133 -13.35 -14.92 -63.35
C PHE A 133 -14.43 -14.11 -62.64
N LEU A 134 -14.05 -13.01 -61.99
CA LEU A 134 -14.97 -12.14 -61.26
C LEU A 134 -16.05 -11.53 -62.17
N LYS A 135 -15.68 -11.08 -63.38
CA LYS A 135 -16.62 -10.48 -64.34
C LYS A 135 -17.76 -11.42 -64.76
N ARG A 136 -17.54 -12.74 -64.74
CA ARG A 136 -18.59 -13.71 -65.08
C ARG A 136 -19.72 -13.72 -64.04
N TYR A 137 -19.40 -13.37 -62.80
CA TYR A 137 -20.33 -13.40 -61.67
C TYR A 137 -20.75 -12.00 -61.19
N GLU A 138 -20.51 -10.98 -62.00
CA GLU A 138 -20.82 -9.58 -61.72
C GLU A 138 -22.32 -9.33 -61.46
N GLN A 139 -22.63 -8.33 -60.63
CA GLN A 139 -23.96 -8.10 -60.02
C GLN A 139 -24.37 -9.21 -59.04
N SER A 140 -23.38 -9.84 -58.41
CA SER A 140 -23.52 -10.93 -57.46
C SER A 140 -24.43 -12.05 -57.95
N SER A 141 -24.20 -12.53 -59.18
CA SER A 141 -25.07 -13.56 -59.75
C SER A 141 -24.91 -14.93 -59.07
N ALA A 142 -23.84 -15.17 -58.30
CA ALA A 142 -23.61 -16.37 -57.49
C ALA A 142 -22.59 -16.15 -56.35
N ASN A 143 -22.54 -17.07 -55.37
CA ASN A 143 -21.49 -17.13 -54.33
C ASN A 143 -20.26 -17.89 -54.85
N ILE A 144 -19.15 -17.16 -55.01
CA ILE A 144 -17.88 -17.64 -55.59
C ILE A 144 -16.84 -18.06 -54.52
N GLY A 145 -17.24 -18.16 -53.25
CA GLY A 145 -16.36 -18.55 -52.15
C GLY A 145 -15.80 -19.98 -52.27
N ALA A 146 -14.58 -20.18 -51.76
CA ALA A 146 -13.84 -21.45 -51.86
C ALA A 146 -13.80 -22.22 -50.53
N SER A 147 -13.54 -23.53 -50.61
CA SER A 147 -13.16 -24.38 -49.48
C SER A 147 -11.71 -24.83 -49.61
N ILE A 148 -10.92 -24.69 -48.55
CA ILE A 148 -9.46 -24.88 -48.56
C ILE A 148 -9.03 -25.93 -47.54
N LYS A 149 -8.17 -26.87 -47.96
CA LYS A 149 -7.56 -27.91 -47.12
C LYS A 149 -6.04 -27.84 -47.17
N LEU A 150 -5.39 -27.99 -46.01
CA LEU A 150 -3.94 -27.85 -45.89
C LEU A 150 -3.20 -29.19 -45.94
N TYR A 151 -2.07 -29.19 -46.64
CA TYR A 151 -1.10 -30.28 -46.70
C TYR A 151 0.29 -29.71 -46.43
N SER A 152 1.09 -30.33 -45.57
CA SER A 152 2.47 -29.88 -45.34
C SER A 152 3.44 -30.48 -46.37
N THR A 153 4.52 -29.75 -46.66
CA THR A 153 5.62 -30.23 -47.51
C THR A 153 6.36 -31.43 -46.92
N ASP A 154 6.22 -31.71 -45.62
CA ASP A 154 6.74 -32.94 -44.99
C ASP A 154 5.84 -34.18 -45.21
N GLY A 155 4.78 -34.04 -46.01
CA GLY A 155 3.91 -35.14 -46.43
C GLY A 155 2.63 -35.30 -45.59
N ARG A 156 2.43 -34.49 -44.55
CA ARG A 156 1.23 -34.58 -43.71
C ARG A 156 -0.01 -33.95 -44.35
N LYS A 157 -1.14 -34.61 -44.16
CA LYS A 157 -2.48 -34.12 -44.51
C LYS A 157 -3.18 -33.68 -43.23
N PHE A 158 -3.70 -32.45 -43.22
CA PHE A 158 -4.49 -31.95 -42.10
C PHE A 158 -5.99 -32.04 -42.44
N ASN A 159 -6.78 -32.50 -41.47
CA ASN A 159 -8.18 -32.88 -41.73
C ASN A 159 -9.15 -31.68 -41.75
N GLN A 160 -8.73 -30.52 -41.25
CA GLN A 160 -9.59 -29.34 -41.18
C GLN A 160 -9.75 -28.67 -42.56
N ILE A 161 -10.99 -28.39 -42.94
CA ILE A 161 -11.37 -27.67 -44.17
C ILE A 161 -11.97 -26.34 -43.75
N TYR A 162 -11.49 -25.26 -44.35
CA TYR A 162 -12.02 -23.92 -44.12
C TYR A 162 -12.79 -23.43 -45.36
N SER A 163 -14.05 -23.05 -45.19
CA SER A 163 -14.94 -22.58 -46.26
C SER A 163 -15.41 -21.17 -45.96
N PHE A 164 -15.50 -20.33 -47.00
CA PHE A 164 -16.02 -18.96 -46.88
C PHE A 164 -16.92 -18.59 -48.05
N SER A 165 -17.71 -17.52 -47.89
CA SER A 165 -18.60 -16.95 -48.92
C SER A 165 -18.03 -15.64 -49.48
N LEU A 166 -18.18 -15.44 -50.79
CA LEU A 166 -17.71 -14.25 -51.51
C LEU A 166 -18.59 -14.00 -52.75
N GLU A 167 -18.87 -12.74 -53.09
CA GLU A 167 -19.63 -12.34 -54.29
C GLU A 167 -18.82 -11.33 -55.14
N ALA A 168 -19.17 -11.14 -56.41
CA ALA A 168 -18.59 -10.12 -57.29
C ALA A 168 -19.61 -9.03 -57.65
N ASN A 169 -19.38 -7.76 -57.26
CA ASN A 169 -20.22 -6.62 -57.64
C ASN A 169 -19.45 -5.29 -57.61
N THR A 170 -19.51 -4.53 -58.70
CA THR A 170 -18.83 -3.23 -58.87
C THR A 170 -19.80 -2.08 -58.53
N PRO A 171 -19.50 -1.26 -57.51
CA PRO A 171 -20.37 -0.14 -57.10
C PRO A 171 -20.65 0.85 -58.23
N PRO A 172 -21.77 1.62 -58.17
CA PRO A 172 -22.09 2.63 -59.17
C PRO A 172 -21.01 3.72 -59.24
N PRO A 173 -20.75 4.29 -60.43
CA PRO A 173 -19.77 5.36 -60.57
C PRO A 173 -20.25 6.66 -59.91
N ASP A 174 -19.29 7.48 -59.50
CA ASP A 174 -19.57 8.71 -58.78
C ASP A 174 -20.12 9.81 -59.72
N PRO A 175 -21.22 10.49 -59.32
CA PRO A 175 -21.65 11.69 -60.01
C PRO A 175 -20.66 12.83 -59.76
N ALA A 176 -20.62 13.81 -60.66
CA ALA A 176 -19.85 15.04 -60.49
C ALA A 176 -20.69 16.26 -60.90
N PRO A 177 -20.64 17.39 -60.16
CA PRO A 177 -21.28 18.62 -60.59
C PRO A 177 -20.71 19.09 -61.93
N VAL A 178 -21.54 19.71 -62.77
CA VAL A 178 -21.04 20.35 -64.00
C VAL A 178 -20.32 21.65 -63.65
N GLU A 179 -19.09 21.79 -64.14
CA GLU A 179 -18.25 22.98 -63.96
C GLU A 179 -18.44 24.00 -65.10
N ALA A 180 -18.34 25.29 -64.77
CA ALA A 180 -18.18 26.42 -65.69
C ALA A 180 -16.68 26.76 -65.86
N GLU A 181 -16.31 27.65 -66.80
CA GLU A 181 -14.91 28.04 -67.02
C GLU A 181 -14.20 28.50 -65.73
N ALA A 182 -12.91 28.18 -65.63
CA ALA A 182 -12.04 28.41 -64.46
C ALA A 182 -12.35 27.58 -63.19
N GLY A 183 -12.95 26.40 -63.33
CA GLY A 183 -13.10 25.42 -62.24
C GLY A 183 -14.10 25.84 -61.16
N LYS A 184 -15.13 26.60 -61.55
CA LYS A 184 -16.20 27.06 -60.66
C LYS A 184 -17.54 26.46 -61.09
N ILE A 185 -18.47 26.37 -60.16
CA ILE A 185 -19.69 25.55 -60.29
C ILE A 185 -20.80 26.28 -61.09
N ALA A 186 -21.43 25.58 -62.04
CA ALA A 186 -22.50 26.11 -62.88
C ALA A 186 -23.89 26.10 -62.21
N LEU A 187 -24.55 27.25 -62.07
CA LEU A 187 -25.94 27.36 -61.55
C LEU A 187 -26.91 27.76 -62.66
N PHE A 188 -28.11 27.17 -62.67
CA PHE A 188 -29.15 27.47 -63.67
C PHE A 188 -30.49 27.75 -62.99
N LYS A 189 -31.53 28.03 -63.78
CA LYS A 189 -32.90 28.17 -63.30
C LYS A 189 -33.90 27.36 -64.12
N THR A 190 -35.09 27.16 -63.56
CA THR A 190 -36.22 26.60 -64.32
C THR A 190 -36.63 27.57 -65.43
N ARG A 191 -36.82 27.06 -66.65
CA ARG A 191 -37.15 27.89 -67.82
C ARG A 191 -38.48 28.64 -67.67
N THR A 192 -39.50 27.94 -67.19
CA THR A 192 -40.81 28.54 -66.88
C THR A 192 -40.93 28.85 -65.39
N PRO A 193 -41.47 30.02 -65.00
CA PRO A 193 -41.77 30.29 -63.60
C PRO A 193 -42.95 29.43 -63.12
N ASP A 194 -43.09 29.30 -61.80
CA ASP A 194 -44.28 28.71 -61.19
C ASP A 194 -45.51 29.64 -61.28
N SER A 195 -46.64 29.19 -60.71
CA SER A 195 -47.89 29.96 -60.70
C SER A 195 -47.83 31.26 -59.87
N GLN A 196 -46.78 31.48 -59.08
CA GLN A 196 -46.52 32.72 -58.32
C GLN A 196 -45.46 33.60 -59.00
N GLY A 197 -45.02 33.25 -60.21
CA GLY A 197 -44.00 34.00 -60.96
C GLY A 197 -42.56 33.71 -60.52
N LYS A 198 -42.32 32.69 -59.69
CA LYS A 198 -40.98 32.37 -59.18
C LYS A 198 -40.27 31.36 -60.08
N HIS A 199 -39.00 31.64 -60.37
CA HIS A 199 -38.07 30.67 -60.93
C HIS A 199 -37.29 29.99 -59.80
N TYR A 200 -36.90 28.74 -59.98
CA TYR A 200 -36.14 27.95 -59.01
C TYR A 200 -34.75 27.62 -59.54
N TYR A 201 -33.75 27.52 -58.66
CA TYR A 201 -32.42 27.10 -59.08
C TYR A 201 -32.42 25.64 -59.59
N VAL A 202 -31.60 25.36 -60.60
CA VAL A 202 -31.39 24.02 -61.18
C VAL A 202 -29.89 23.69 -61.13
N LEU A 203 -29.58 22.49 -60.65
CA LEU A 203 -28.22 21.98 -60.44
C LEU A 203 -27.97 20.79 -61.37
N CYS A 204 -26.81 20.73 -62.03
CA CYS A 204 -26.54 19.73 -63.07
C CYS A 204 -25.39 18.81 -62.63
N PHE A 205 -25.57 17.49 -62.78
CA PHE A 205 -24.57 16.49 -62.42
C PHE A 205 -24.33 15.51 -63.56
N LYS A 206 -23.06 15.31 -63.94
CA LYS A 206 -22.64 14.35 -64.96
C LYS A 206 -22.12 13.08 -64.31
N VAL A 207 -22.49 11.91 -64.84
CA VAL A 207 -22.04 10.61 -64.32
C VAL A 207 -21.22 9.88 -65.38
N ALA A 208 -19.90 9.82 -65.17
CA ALA A 208 -18.99 9.12 -66.09
C ALA A 208 -18.97 7.60 -65.80
N GLY A 209 -18.71 6.76 -66.81
CA GLY A 209 -18.53 5.31 -66.62
C GLY A 209 -19.80 4.45 -66.72
N LEU A 210 -20.97 5.06 -66.97
CA LEU A 210 -22.24 4.36 -67.24
C LEU A 210 -22.30 3.75 -68.67
N PRO A 211 -23.14 2.73 -68.90
CA PRO A 211 -22.99 1.84 -70.06
C PRO A 211 -23.40 2.49 -71.40
N GLY A 212 -22.38 2.94 -72.14
CA GLY A 212 -22.36 3.10 -73.60
C GLY A 212 -21.21 2.34 -74.28
N GLU A 213 -20.16 1.98 -73.52
CA GLU A 213 -18.97 1.21 -74.00
C GLU A 213 -18.55 0.02 -73.09
N ASN A 214 -19.16 -0.17 -71.91
CA ASN A 214 -18.72 -1.13 -70.88
C ASN A 214 -19.61 -2.40 -70.76
N VAL A 215 -19.97 -3.03 -71.89
CA VAL A 215 -20.81 -4.25 -71.89
C VAL A 215 -19.96 -5.49 -71.59
N LEU A 216 -20.40 -6.33 -70.66
CA LEU A 216 -19.73 -7.60 -70.34
C LEU A 216 -20.09 -8.67 -71.38
N SER A 217 -19.10 -9.40 -71.88
CA SER A 217 -19.28 -10.46 -72.87
C SER A 217 -20.05 -11.65 -72.29
N GLY A 218 -21.24 -11.91 -72.81
CA GLY A 218 -22.15 -13.02 -72.46
C GLY A 218 -23.38 -13.00 -73.38
N VAL A 219 -24.17 -14.08 -73.43
CA VAL A 219 -25.41 -14.13 -74.23
C VAL A 219 -26.60 -14.42 -73.30
N PRO A 220 -27.53 -13.46 -73.11
CA PRO A 220 -27.51 -12.08 -73.63
C PRO A 220 -26.43 -11.20 -72.95
N PRO A 221 -25.97 -10.10 -73.59
CA PRO A 221 -24.94 -9.23 -73.02
C PRO A 221 -25.44 -8.53 -71.76
N LYS A 222 -24.62 -8.52 -70.70
CA LYS A 222 -24.95 -7.92 -69.40
C LYS A 222 -24.23 -6.56 -69.28
N LYS A 223 -24.96 -5.50 -68.90
CA LYS A 223 -24.36 -4.17 -68.66
C LYS A 223 -23.63 -4.17 -67.31
N LEU A 224 -22.46 -3.53 -67.18
CA LEU A 224 -21.71 -3.48 -65.91
C LEU A 224 -22.57 -3.01 -64.72
N HIS A 225 -23.22 -1.84 -64.82
CA HIS A 225 -24.10 -1.27 -63.78
C HIS A 225 -25.61 -1.40 -64.11
N GLY A 226 -25.99 -2.51 -64.75
CA GLY A 226 -27.38 -2.72 -65.21
C GLY A 226 -28.44 -2.82 -64.11
N ASP A 227 -28.00 -2.93 -62.87
CA ASP A 227 -28.76 -3.02 -61.63
C ASP A 227 -29.05 -1.64 -60.98
N LEU A 228 -28.66 -0.51 -61.58
CA LEU A 228 -29.03 0.82 -61.09
C LEU A 228 -30.55 0.99 -60.91
N THR A 229 -30.99 1.36 -59.70
CA THR A 229 -32.43 1.50 -59.36
C THR A 229 -32.86 2.91 -58.95
N HIS A 230 -32.01 3.67 -58.26
CA HIS A 230 -32.37 4.97 -57.68
C HIS A 230 -31.23 5.97 -57.71
N VAL A 231 -31.58 7.25 -57.67
CA VAL A 231 -30.71 8.37 -57.31
C VAL A 231 -31.24 9.00 -56.04
N TYR A 232 -30.41 9.15 -55.02
CA TYR A 232 -30.78 9.74 -53.74
C TYR A 232 -30.39 11.21 -53.71
N VAL A 233 -31.31 12.08 -53.29
CA VAL A 233 -31.11 13.54 -53.25
C VAL A 233 -31.25 14.05 -51.81
N SER A 234 -30.35 14.93 -51.38
CA SER A 234 -30.38 15.58 -50.06
C SER A 234 -30.15 17.08 -50.17
N LYS A 235 -30.75 17.82 -49.24
CA LYS A 235 -30.60 19.28 -49.08
C LYS A 235 -29.98 19.61 -47.73
N ASN A 236 -28.99 20.49 -47.71
CA ASN A 236 -28.18 20.94 -46.57
C ASN A 236 -27.64 19.79 -45.69
N GLY A 237 -27.32 18.64 -46.30
CA GLY A 237 -26.89 17.44 -45.58
C GLY A 237 -27.99 16.72 -44.78
N GLY A 238 -29.27 17.10 -44.97
CA GLY A 238 -30.44 16.45 -44.39
C GLY A 238 -30.82 15.12 -45.06
N THR A 239 -31.94 14.55 -44.63
CA THR A 239 -32.41 13.21 -45.04
C THR A 239 -32.45 13.04 -46.56
N GLU A 240 -31.82 11.96 -47.04
CA GLU A 240 -31.82 11.64 -48.47
C GLU A 240 -33.15 11.07 -48.92
N THR A 241 -33.67 11.60 -50.02
CA THR A 241 -34.93 11.19 -50.63
C THR A 241 -34.64 10.34 -51.86
N PRO A 242 -35.16 9.10 -51.95
CA PRO A 242 -34.95 8.24 -53.10
C PRO A 242 -35.76 8.71 -54.31
N CYS A 243 -35.11 8.83 -55.46
CA CYS A 243 -35.74 9.11 -56.76
C CYS A 243 -35.53 7.91 -57.69
N PRO A 244 -36.58 7.16 -58.06
CA PRO A 244 -36.44 6.03 -58.98
C PRO A 244 -35.94 6.46 -60.36
N VAL A 245 -34.83 5.85 -60.81
CA VAL A 245 -34.20 6.11 -62.11
C VAL A 245 -33.66 4.78 -62.66
N THR A 246 -33.85 4.54 -63.94
CA THR A 246 -33.29 3.36 -64.63
C THR A 246 -32.41 3.76 -65.80
N LEU A 247 -31.64 2.83 -66.36
CA LEU A 247 -30.73 3.08 -67.47
C LEU A 247 -31.36 2.67 -68.80
N THR A 248 -31.40 3.58 -69.78
CA THR A 248 -31.70 3.23 -71.17
C THR A 248 -30.42 2.77 -71.90
N THR A 249 -30.45 2.71 -73.23
CA THR A 249 -29.26 2.41 -74.06
C THR A 249 -28.32 3.60 -74.20
N THR A 250 -28.78 4.84 -74.01
CA THR A 250 -27.98 6.04 -74.25
C THR A 250 -28.03 7.07 -73.10
N ASP A 251 -29.01 6.99 -72.18
CA ASP A 251 -29.13 7.93 -71.06
C ASP A 251 -29.99 7.41 -69.88
N PHE A 252 -30.13 8.19 -68.81
CA PHE A 252 -31.05 7.95 -67.70
C PHE A 252 -32.52 8.07 -68.12
N ASN A 253 -33.35 7.12 -67.67
CA ASN A 253 -34.80 7.26 -67.72
C ASN A 253 -35.31 7.86 -66.40
N ILE A 254 -35.66 9.15 -66.44
CA ILE A 254 -36.09 9.94 -65.27
C ILE A 254 -37.60 10.02 -65.09
N THR A 255 -38.39 9.33 -65.92
CA THR A 255 -39.87 9.46 -65.97
C THR A 255 -40.54 9.22 -64.62
N ASN A 256 -39.94 8.36 -63.78
CA ASN A 256 -40.46 7.99 -62.46
C ASN A 256 -39.87 8.82 -61.30
N SER A 257 -39.09 9.87 -61.57
CA SER A 257 -38.43 10.70 -60.54
C SER A 257 -39.35 11.69 -59.81
N GLY A 258 -40.65 11.70 -60.13
CA GLY A 258 -41.64 12.60 -59.53
C GLY A 258 -41.43 14.09 -59.88
N GLY A 259 -40.68 14.40 -60.93
CA GLY A 259 -40.35 15.77 -61.33
C GLY A 259 -39.18 16.39 -60.57
N THR A 260 -38.51 15.61 -59.72
CA THR A 260 -37.29 16.03 -59.01
C THR A 260 -36.14 16.27 -59.99
N PHE A 261 -36.01 15.37 -60.97
CA PHE A 261 -35.16 15.58 -62.14
C PHE A 261 -36.03 15.98 -63.32
N ILE A 262 -35.57 16.99 -64.06
CA ILE A 262 -36.30 17.56 -65.20
C ILE A 262 -35.51 17.34 -66.50
N PRO A 263 -36.19 17.32 -67.67
CA PRO A 263 -35.48 17.23 -68.94
C PRO A 263 -34.69 18.52 -69.22
N GLU A 264 -33.58 18.41 -69.95
CA GLU A 264 -32.70 19.52 -70.33
C GLU A 264 -33.47 20.72 -70.90
N ALA A 265 -34.45 20.47 -71.78
CA ALA A 265 -35.27 21.50 -72.41
C ALA A 265 -36.08 22.38 -71.43
N ALA A 266 -36.24 21.96 -70.17
CA ALA A 266 -36.95 22.70 -69.12
C ALA A 266 -36.01 23.61 -68.27
N VAL A 267 -34.73 23.70 -68.62
CA VAL A 267 -33.70 24.47 -67.91
C VAL A 267 -33.32 25.73 -68.71
N ASP A 268 -32.97 26.81 -68.01
CA ASP A 268 -32.53 28.10 -68.57
C ASP A 268 -31.46 28.78 -67.70
N LYS A 269 -30.80 29.84 -68.20
CA LYS A 269 -29.68 30.53 -67.53
C LYS A 269 -30.16 31.62 -66.55
N LEU A 270 -29.35 31.97 -65.55
CA LEU A 270 -29.61 33.14 -64.67
C LEU A 270 -29.29 34.46 -65.40
N SER A 271 -29.93 35.57 -65.01
CA SER A 271 -29.60 36.91 -65.52
C SER A 271 -28.43 37.55 -64.76
N GLY A 272 -27.77 38.56 -65.35
CA GLY A 272 -26.57 39.18 -64.77
C GLY A 272 -26.76 39.78 -63.38
N THR A 273 -27.87 40.50 -63.15
CA THR A 273 -28.20 41.07 -61.83
C THR A 273 -28.56 40.01 -60.78
N GLU A 274 -29.14 38.88 -61.19
CA GLU A 274 -29.40 37.74 -60.29
C GLU A 274 -28.07 37.10 -59.84
N ALA A 275 -27.05 37.11 -60.70
CA ALA A 275 -25.74 36.53 -60.43
C ALA A 275 -24.83 37.40 -59.53
N ASP A 276 -24.82 38.73 -59.71
CA ASP A 276 -23.92 39.66 -59.00
C ASP A 276 -24.11 39.71 -57.47
N THR A 277 -25.25 39.22 -56.97
CA THR A 277 -25.58 39.21 -55.53
C THR A 277 -24.96 38.04 -54.75
N LEU A 278 -24.24 37.13 -55.44
CA LEU A 278 -23.63 35.94 -54.87
C LEU A 278 -22.11 36.06 -54.86
N SER A 279 -21.46 35.89 -53.71
CA SER A 279 -20.00 35.91 -53.63
C SER A 279 -19.41 34.64 -54.27
N GLY A 280 -18.53 34.82 -55.27
CA GLY A 280 -17.64 33.75 -55.76
C GLY A 280 -18.15 32.77 -56.83
N SER A 281 -19.34 32.94 -57.43
CA SER A 281 -19.87 32.00 -58.46
C SER A 281 -20.06 32.66 -59.84
N PRO A 282 -19.26 32.34 -60.89
CA PRO A 282 -19.54 32.74 -62.27
C PRO A 282 -20.60 31.84 -62.90
N GLN A 283 -21.31 32.38 -63.89
CA GLN A 283 -22.31 31.68 -64.68
C GLN A 283 -21.69 31.16 -65.99
N PRO A 284 -21.97 29.91 -66.44
CA PRO A 284 -21.56 29.45 -67.75
C PRO A 284 -22.43 30.05 -68.87
N ASP A 285 -21.86 30.11 -70.08
CA ASP A 285 -22.54 30.67 -71.24
C ASP A 285 -23.70 29.81 -71.72
N ASP A 286 -23.74 28.48 -71.55
CA ASP A 286 -24.82 27.58 -72.02
C ASP A 286 -25.20 26.46 -71.02
N VAL A 287 -26.44 25.94 -71.10
CA VAL A 287 -26.89 24.77 -70.30
C VAL A 287 -26.19 23.51 -70.82
N PRO A 288 -25.57 22.67 -69.96
CA PRO A 288 -24.85 21.49 -70.39
C PRO A 288 -25.78 20.47 -71.05
N SER A 289 -25.34 19.84 -72.14
CA SER A 289 -26.07 18.81 -72.90
C SER A 289 -25.21 17.57 -73.17
N GLY A 290 -25.83 16.40 -73.35
CA GLY A 290 -25.16 15.12 -73.64
C GLY A 290 -25.58 13.96 -72.73
N PRO A 291 -25.14 12.71 -73.02
CA PRO A 291 -25.59 11.53 -72.30
C PRO A 291 -25.08 11.51 -70.85
N TRP A 292 -25.90 10.94 -69.96
CA TRP A 292 -25.61 10.72 -68.54
C TRP A 292 -25.51 12.00 -67.69
N VAL A 293 -26.34 13.01 -68.01
CA VAL A 293 -26.46 14.25 -67.23
C VAL A 293 -27.83 14.32 -66.54
N LEU A 294 -27.82 14.57 -65.22
CA LEU A 294 -29.02 14.74 -64.40
C LEU A 294 -29.22 16.23 -64.04
N TYR A 295 -30.41 16.76 -64.32
CA TYR A 295 -30.80 18.14 -64.03
C TYR A 295 -31.74 18.17 -62.82
N LEU A 296 -31.20 18.50 -61.64
CA LEU A 296 -31.92 18.55 -60.38
C LEU A 296 -32.65 19.89 -60.22
N LYS A 297 -33.99 19.85 -60.16
CA LYS A 297 -34.81 21.01 -59.82
C LYS A 297 -34.83 21.21 -58.30
N THR A 298 -34.38 22.37 -57.82
CA THR A 298 -34.39 22.69 -56.38
C THR A 298 -35.72 23.32 -55.94
N ASP A 299 -35.95 23.36 -54.62
CA ASP A 299 -37.06 24.10 -53.98
C ASP A 299 -36.67 25.52 -53.56
N VAL A 300 -35.47 26.01 -53.92
CA VAL A 300 -35.02 27.37 -53.61
C VAL A 300 -35.33 28.31 -54.77
N PRO A 301 -36.16 29.35 -54.57
CA PRO A 301 -36.41 30.34 -55.60
C PRO A 301 -35.15 31.18 -55.85
N VAL A 302 -34.99 31.67 -57.08
CA VAL A 302 -33.89 32.57 -57.44
C VAL A 302 -33.91 33.81 -56.54
N GLY A 303 -32.78 34.10 -55.87
CA GLY A 303 -32.64 35.15 -54.85
C GLY A 303 -32.90 34.71 -53.39
N GLY A 304 -33.26 33.45 -53.16
CA GLY A 304 -33.42 32.84 -51.83
C GLY A 304 -32.11 32.59 -51.07
N VAL A 305 -32.21 32.02 -49.86
CA VAL A 305 -31.04 31.72 -49.01
C VAL A 305 -30.17 30.60 -49.59
N THR A 306 -28.87 30.66 -49.30
CA THR A 306 -27.88 29.63 -49.65
C THR A 306 -28.36 28.24 -49.24
N ALA A 307 -28.33 27.29 -50.18
CA ALA A 307 -28.58 25.88 -49.91
C ALA A 307 -27.61 24.99 -50.69
N LYS A 308 -27.26 23.86 -50.09
CA LYS A 308 -26.35 22.84 -50.64
C LYS A 308 -27.13 21.58 -50.92
N TYR A 309 -27.11 21.10 -52.16
CA TYR A 309 -27.73 19.83 -52.52
C TYR A 309 -26.66 18.80 -52.80
N GLY A 310 -26.98 17.53 -52.57
CA GLY A 310 -26.13 16.44 -53.00
C GLY A 310 -26.90 15.27 -53.56
N ILE A 311 -26.26 14.56 -54.50
CA ILE A 311 -26.81 13.36 -55.13
C ILE A 311 -25.83 12.18 -55.03
N ARG A 312 -26.37 10.96 -54.97
CA ARG A 312 -25.61 9.71 -55.17
C ARG A 312 -26.48 8.63 -55.80
N LEU A 313 -25.84 7.73 -56.53
CA LEU A 313 -26.46 6.62 -57.26
C LEU A 313 -26.58 5.39 -56.37
N PHE A 314 -27.58 4.53 -56.62
CA PHE A 314 -27.79 3.27 -55.90
C PHE A 314 -28.18 2.13 -56.85
N ASP A 315 -27.45 1.01 -56.80
CA ASP A 315 -27.68 -0.20 -57.64
C ASP A 315 -28.51 -1.30 -56.97
N GLY A 316 -29.16 -1.00 -55.85
CA GLY A 316 -29.86 -2.02 -55.06
C GLY A 316 -28.98 -2.70 -54.01
N LYS A 317 -27.65 -2.56 -54.06
CA LYS A 317 -26.72 -3.03 -53.03
C LYS A 317 -25.83 -1.92 -52.47
N PHE A 318 -25.22 -1.11 -53.33
CA PHE A 318 -24.21 -0.12 -52.98
C PHE A 318 -24.56 1.27 -53.49
N TYR A 319 -24.11 2.27 -52.74
CA TYR A 319 -24.22 3.67 -53.10
C TYR A 319 -22.91 4.16 -53.72
N SER A 320 -23.00 5.06 -54.72
CA SER A 320 -21.86 5.86 -55.14
C SER A 320 -21.45 6.88 -54.07
N ALA A 321 -20.28 7.51 -54.24
CA ALA A 321 -19.96 8.72 -53.51
C ALA A 321 -21.00 9.82 -53.79
N ARG A 322 -21.15 10.72 -52.82
CA ARG A 322 -22.09 11.83 -52.89
C ARG A 322 -21.42 13.03 -53.54
N ALA A 323 -21.96 13.47 -54.67
CA ALA A 323 -21.61 14.75 -55.27
C ALA A 323 -22.44 15.85 -54.63
N GLU A 324 -21.84 16.99 -54.35
CA GLU A 324 -22.55 18.11 -53.74
C GLU A 324 -22.32 19.41 -54.52
N GLN A 325 -23.34 20.26 -54.52
CA GLN A 325 -23.33 21.55 -55.19
C GLN A 325 -24.05 22.59 -54.33
N THR A 326 -23.45 23.77 -54.15
CA THR A 326 -23.95 24.83 -53.26
C THR A 326 -24.35 26.08 -54.05
N ILE A 327 -25.48 26.68 -53.68
CA ILE A 327 -25.90 28.02 -54.11
C ILE A 327 -25.14 29.03 -53.22
N GLY A 328 -24.41 30.02 -53.76
CA GLY A 328 -23.41 30.87 -53.03
C GLY A 328 -23.89 31.70 -51.80
N LYS A 329 -22.95 32.35 -51.06
CA LYS A 329 -23.14 33.07 -49.76
C LYS A 329 -23.14 34.63 -49.87
N ARG A 330 -23.49 35.35 -48.79
CA ARG A 330 -23.55 36.85 -48.65
C ARG A 330 -22.69 37.43 -47.50
N THR A 331 -22.17 38.66 -47.52
CA THR A 331 -21.20 39.17 -46.48
C THR A 331 -21.82 39.84 -45.21
N LEU A 332 -21.26 39.64 -44.00
CA LEU A 332 -21.64 40.27 -42.71
C LEU A 332 -20.73 41.45 -42.26
N PRO A 333 -21.23 42.44 -41.49
CA PRO A 333 -20.40 43.49 -40.88
C PRO A 333 -19.64 43.03 -39.63
N ASP A 334 -18.53 43.71 -39.28
CA ASP A 334 -17.67 43.38 -38.14
C ASP A 334 -18.23 43.83 -36.77
N PRO A 335 -18.23 43.00 -35.71
CA PRO A 335 -18.78 43.37 -34.40
C PRO A 335 -17.97 44.43 -33.63
N LYS A 336 -18.64 45.13 -32.69
CA LYS A 336 -18.07 46.08 -31.72
C LYS A 336 -18.46 45.76 -30.27
N VAL A 337 -17.59 46.11 -29.30
CA VAL A 337 -17.77 45.92 -27.85
C VAL A 337 -18.24 47.21 -27.16
N PHE A 338 -19.19 47.07 -26.25
CA PHE A 338 -19.83 48.12 -25.47
C PHE A 338 -19.88 47.74 -23.99
N ALA A 339 -20.00 48.72 -23.09
CA ALA A 339 -20.28 48.46 -21.68
C ALA A 339 -21.66 47.79 -21.52
N HIS A 340 -21.78 46.80 -20.63
CA HIS A 340 -23.07 46.20 -20.28
C HIS A 340 -23.85 47.09 -19.30
N ALA A 341 -25.18 47.05 -19.32
CA ALA A 341 -26.03 47.89 -18.47
C ALA A 341 -25.81 47.67 -16.95
N ASP A 342 -25.43 46.45 -16.56
CA ASP A 342 -25.06 46.09 -15.17
C ASP A 342 -23.74 46.71 -14.68
N ILE A 343 -22.96 47.35 -15.56
CA ILE A 343 -21.84 48.18 -15.13
C ILE A 343 -22.46 49.47 -14.58
N ASP A 344 -22.34 49.68 -13.27
CA ASP A 344 -22.88 50.86 -12.60
C ASP A 344 -22.12 52.11 -13.04
N ASN A 345 -22.78 52.91 -13.89
CA ASN A 345 -22.24 54.15 -14.42
C ASN A 345 -22.60 55.37 -13.56
N VAL A 346 -23.32 55.19 -12.43
CA VAL A 346 -23.98 56.29 -11.70
C VAL A 346 -23.84 56.16 -10.18
N ALA A 347 -22.60 56.12 -9.65
CA ALA A 347 -22.34 56.37 -8.22
C ALA A 347 -20.88 56.76 -7.94
N ALA A 348 -20.49 58.03 -8.15
CA ALA A 348 -19.22 58.64 -7.70
C ALA A 348 -17.86 57.91 -7.98
N PHE A 349 -17.84 56.71 -8.56
CA PHE A 349 -16.70 55.83 -8.79
C PHE A 349 -16.99 54.86 -9.95
N GLY A 350 -17.25 55.40 -11.15
CA GLY A 350 -17.41 54.65 -12.40
C GLY A 350 -16.10 54.47 -13.16
N VAL A 351 -16.07 53.50 -14.08
CA VAL A 351 -14.96 53.09 -14.98
C VAL A 351 -13.98 54.22 -15.30
N TYR A 352 -12.80 54.19 -14.69
CA TYR A 352 -11.66 54.98 -15.17
C TYR A 352 -11.00 54.21 -16.30
N THR A 353 -10.86 54.84 -17.45
CA THR A 353 -9.66 54.57 -18.21
C THR A 353 -8.58 55.50 -17.66
N GLU A 354 -7.35 55.03 -17.46
CA GLU A 354 -6.28 55.91 -16.96
C GLU A 354 -6.03 57.05 -17.96
N ALA A 355 -6.67 58.18 -17.75
CA ALA A 355 -6.27 59.48 -18.24
C ALA A 355 -6.19 60.41 -17.02
N THR A 356 -5.05 60.39 -16.34
CA THR A 356 -4.67 61.56 -15.53
C THR A 356 -4.44 62.73 -16.47
N LYS A 357 -5.43 63.62 -16.57
CA LYS A 357 -5.17 65.04 -16.78
C LYS A 357 -6.05 65.83 -15.84
N ILE A 358 -5.39 66.55 -14.93
CA ILE A 358 -5.96 67.68 -14.19
C ILE A 358 -6.68 68.56 -15.22
N VAL A 359 -8.00 68.60 -15.17
CA VAL A 359 -8.80 69.57 -15.92
C VAL A 359 -8.94 70.78 -15.02
N THR A 360 -8.36 71.89 -15.43
CA THR A 360 -8.68 73.22 -14.89
C THR A 360 -10.19 73.42 -14.98
N PRO A 361 -10.88 73.93 -13.93
CA PRO A 361 -12.32 74.13 -13.98
C PRO A 361 -12.74 74.97 -15.19
N GLY A 362 -13.60 74.44 -16.08
CA GLY A 362 -14.24 75.23 -17.14
C GLY A 362 -14.33 74.66 -18.56
N THR A 363 -13.88 73.43 -18.85
CA THR A 363 -14.06 72.86 -20.21
C THR A 363 -14.62 71.45 -20.17
N ILE A 364 -15.80 71.27 -20.77
CA ILE A 364 -16.46 69.98 -20.96
C ILE A 364 -15.87 69.34 -22.22
N ALA A 365 -15.16 68.22 -22.08
CA ALA A 365 -14.91 67.29 -23.16
C ALA A 365 -15.74 66.03 -22.90
N THR A 366 -16.77 65.82 -23.71
CA THR A 366 -17.58 64.60 -23.71
C THR A 366 -16.79 63.49 -24.39
N ILE A 367 -16.23 62.57 -23.60
CA ILE A 367 -15.82 61.24 -24.08
C ILE A 367 -17.01 60.31 -23.83
N ASP A 368 -17.52 59.67 -24.88
CA ASP A 368 -18.58 58.67 -24.78
C ASP A 368 -18.02 57.43 -24.06
N SER A 369 -18.39 57.26 -22.79
CA SER A 369 -17.84 56.26 -21.85
C SER A 369 -18.22 54.80 -22.17
N ASN A 370 -18.87 54.56 -23.31
CA ASN A 370 -19.39 53.25 -23.71
C ASN A 370 -18.54 52.54 -24.79
N ASP A 371 -17.55 53.19 -25.39
CA ASP A 371 -16.73 52.59 -26.48
C ASP A 371 -15.52 51.82 -25.94
N LEU A 372 -15.57 50.48 -25.98
CA LEU A 372 -14.52 49.57 -25.53
C LEU A 372 -13.77 48.91 -26.71
N ASN A 373 -13.70 49.55 -27.88
CA ASN A 373 -13.21 48.93 -29.12
C ASN A 373 -11.73 49.16 -29.49
N GLY A 374 -10.96 49.89 -28.66
CA GLY A 374 -9.52 50.11 -28.87
C GLY A 374 -9.13 51.20 -29.88
N GLY A 375 -9.97 52.23 -30.08
CA GLY A 375 -9.67 53.38 -30.96
C GLY A 375 -9.50 54.69 -30.19
N GLY A 376 -8.33 54.93 -29.60
CA GLY A 376 -8.00 56.10 -28.79
C GLY A 376 -6.73 55.88 -27.96
N THR A 377 -6.42 56.75 -26.98
CA THR A 377 -5.22 56.70 -26.09
C THR A 377 -5.00 55.40 -25.31
N LEU A 378 -5.82 54.37 -25.51
CA LEU A 378 -5.78 53.06 -24.85
C LEU A 378 -6.05 52.01 -25.93
N ASN A 379 -5.10 51.10 -26.18
CA ASN A 379 -5.12 50.26 -27.37
C ASN A 379 -4.98 48.77 -27.05
N GLY A 380 -6.10 48.04 -26.91
CA GLY A 380 -6.17 46.61 -26.59
C GLY A 380 -5.66 45.63 -27.65
N SER A 381 -4.56 45.95 -28.34
CA SER A 381 -3.94 45.14 -29.40
C SER A 381 -3.21 43.90 -28.88
N ASP A 382 -2.68 43.97 -27.66
CA ASP A 382 -1.90 42.93 -27.01
C ASP A 382 -2.01 43.01 -25.48
N GLU A 383 -1.41 42.06 -24.78
CA GLU A 383 -1.42 41.96 -23.32
C GLU A 383 -0.82 43.18 -22.63
N THR A 384 0.22 43.80 -23.22
CA THR A 384 0.92 44.95 -22.64
C THR A 384 0.15 46.27 -22.81
N HIS A 385 -0.69 46.36 -23.84
CA HIS A 385 -1.54 47.51 -24.13
C HIS A 385 -3.03 47.26 -23.81
N ALA A 386 -3.33 46.25 -22.98
CA ALA A 386 -4.69 45.85 -22.64
C ALA A 386 -5.56 47.02 -22.11
N ILE A 387 -6.83 47.05 -22.53
CA ILE A 387 -7.82 48.08 -22.16
C ILE A 387 -8.13 47.93 -20.66
N PRO A 388 -7.84 48.95 -19.82
CA PRO A 388 -8.10 48.86 -18.39
C PRO A 388 -9.60 48.94 -18.10
N VAL A 389 -10.09 48.02 -17.29
CA VAL A 389 -11.47 47.98 -16.76
C VAL A 389 -11.43 47.64 -15.27
N TYR A 390 -12.33 48.22 -14.47
CA TYR A 390 -12.28 48.09 -13.01
C TYR A 390 -13.43 47.23 -12.47
N SER A 391 -13.11 46.34 -11.54
CA SER A 391 -14.06 45.53 -10.79
C SER A 391 -14.35 46.18 -9.43
N ALA A 392 -15.56 46.71 -9.28
CA ALA A 392 -16.05 47.27 -8.03
C ALA A 392 -16.33 46.14 -7.02
N TYR A 393 -15.64 46.18 -5.87
CA TYR A 393 -15.85 45.25 -4.75
C TYR A 393 -15.76 43.75 -5.11
N GLY A 394 -14.99 43.37 -6.13
CA GLY A 394 -14.82 41.97 -6.53
C GLY A 394 -15.90 41.44 -7.50
N LYS A 395 -16.85 42.27 -7.94
CA LYS A 395 -17.85 41.86 -8.94
C LYS A 395 -17.23 41.69 -10.33
N ALA A 396 -17.63 40.66 -11.06
CA ALA A 396 -17.17 40.43 -12.43
C ALA A 396 -17.57 41.57 -13.38
N VAL A 397 -16.70 41.90 -14.33
CA VAL A 397 -16.92 42.94 -15.35
C VAL A 397 -17.68 42.35 -16.54
N LYS A 398 -18.81 42.95 -16.94
CA LYS A 398 -19.62 42.46 -18.08
C LYS A 398 -19.49 43.36 -19.32
N LEU A 399 -19.13 42.77 -20.46
CA LEU A 399 -19.00 43.42 -21.77
C LEU A 399 -20.11 42.96 -22.71
N THR A 400 -20.58 43.83 -23.61
CA THR A 400 -21.62 43.50 -24.60
C THR A 400 -21.10 43.67 -26.03
N ILE A 401 -21.34 42.72 -26.93
CA ILE A 401 -20.79 42.71 -28.30
C ILE A 401 -21.93 42.70 -29.32
N LYS A 402 -22.01 43.73 -30.17
CA LYS A 402 -23.13 44.00 -31.11
C LYS A 402 -22.64 44.46 -32.49
N LYS A 403 -23.57 44.84 -33.39
CA LYS A 403 -23.21 45.54 -34.65
C LYS A 403 -22.52 46.88 -34.37
N PRO A 404 -21.78 47.44 -35.34
CA PRO A 404 -21.16 48.76 -35.22
C PRO A 404 -22.11 49.91 -34.87
N ASP A 405 -23.39 49.80 -35.26
CA ASP A 405 -24.44 50.80 -35.00
C ASP A 405 -25.16 50.62 -33.65
N GLY A 406 -24.75 49.63 -32.84
CA GLY A 406 -25.32 49.33 -31.53
C GLY A 406 -26.56 48.42 -31.54
N THR A 407 -27.01 47.97 -32.72
CA THR A 407 -28.16 47.06 -32.87
C THR A 407 -27.77 45.57 -32.90
N ASP A 408 -28.75 44.68 -32.70
CA ASP A 408 -28.55 43.22 -32.72
C ASP A 408 -28.45 42.68 -34.17
N TYR A 409 -27.65 41.63 -34.39
CA TYR A 409 -27.58 40.92 -35.68
C TYR A 409 -28.91 40.26 -36.07
N PRO A 410 -29.25 40.11 -37.37
CA PRO A 410 -30.50 39.51 -37.80
C PRO A 410 -30.65 38.05 -37.31
N ALA A 411 -31.89 37.57 -37.22
CA ALA A 411 -32.18 36.20 -36.78
C ALA A 411 -31.45 35.19 -37.69
N GLY A 412 -30.75 34.22 -37.08
CA GLY A 412 -29.89 33.27 -37.78
C GLY A 412 -28.39 33.63 -37.81
N VAL A 413 -28.02 34.84 -37.36
CA VAL A 413 -26.62 35.26 -37.14
C VAL A 413 -26.32 35.30 -35.65
N THR A 414 -25.20 34.69 -35.25
CA THR A 414 -24.75 34.62 -33.85
C THR A 414 -23.37 35.24 -33.71
N VAL A 415 -23.21 36.15 -32.76
CA VAL A 415 -21.91 36.64 -32.28
C VAL A 415 -21.38 35.64 -31.27
N ARG A 416 -20.20 35.06 -31.54
CA ARG A 416 -19.59 34.05 -30.67
C ARG A 416 -18.32 34.64 -30.03
N PRO A 417 -18.37 35.03 -28.74
CA PRO A 417 -17.18 35.43 -28.01
C PRO A 417 -16.41 34.21 -27.50
N GLY A 418 -15.08 34.31 -27.53
CA GLY A 418 -14.14 33.46 -26.83
C GLY A 418 -13.32 34.33 -25.89
N VAL A 419 -13.09 33.83 -24.68
CA VAL A 419 -12.39 34.57 -23.63
C VAL A 419 -11.35 33.65 -23.03
N GLN A 420 -10.13 34.16 -22.91
CA GLN A 420 -9.02 33.45 -22.31
C GLN A 420 -8.38 34.36 -21.26
N TRP A 421 -8.17 33.84 -20.05
CA TRP A 421 -7.26 34.47 -19.10
C TRP A 421 -5.83 34.31 -19.61
N VAL A 422 -5.10 35.42 -19.72
CA VAL A 422 -3.77 35.48 -20.35
C VAL A 422 -2.69 35.51 -19.29
N SER A 423 -2.84 36.40 -18.31
CA SER A 423 -1.85 36.64 -17.26
C SER A 423 -2.44 37.47 -16.12
N GLY A 424 -1.69 37.60 -15.03
CA GLY A 424 -2.06 38.42 -13.88
C GLY A 424 -2.34 37.59 -12.62
N SER A 425 -3.08 38.16 -11.68
CA SER A 425 -3.50 37.49 -10.44
C SER A 425 -4.49 36.36 -10.73
N ASP A 426 -4.57 35.39 -9.81
CA ASP A 426 -5.68 34.44 -9.75
C ASP A 426 -7.01 35.20 -9.68
N VAL A 427 -8.09 34.58 -10.16
CA VAL A 427 -9.37 35.27 -10.36
C VAL A 427 -10.49 34.53 -9.64
N ASP A 428 -11.45 35.28 -9.10
CA ASP A 428 -12.60 34.78 -8.37
C ASP A 428 -13.85 34.75 -9.27
N GLY A 429 -14.44 33.58 -9.43
CA GLY A 429 -15.54 33.30 -10.37
C GLY A 429 -15.08 32.72 -11.72
N SER A 430 -16.06 32.29 -12.53
CA SER A 430 -15.83 31.68 -13.83
C SER A 430 -16.02 32.67 -14.97
N ILE A 431 -15.23 32.52 -16.03
CA ILE A 431 -15.41 33.25 -17.29
C ILE A 431 -16.78 32.90 -17.87
N GLY A 432 -17.63 33.91 -18.03
CA GLY A 432 -18.94 33.77 -18.64
C GLY A 432 -18.94 34.21 -20.09
N VAL A 433 -19.48 33.38 -20.98
CA VAL A 433 -19.70 33.73 -22.39
C VAL A 433 -21.13 33.38 -22.77
N ASN A 434 -21.93 34.38 -23.14
CA ASN A 434 -23.28 34.19 -23.63
C ASN A 434 -23.35 34.67 -25.09
N ALA A 435 -23.47 33.72 -26.02
CA ALA A 435 -23.53 33.98 -27.45
C ALA A 435 -24.98 34.23 -27.89
N GLY A 436 -25.18 35.14 -28.84
CA GLY A 436 -26.51 35.48 -29.33
C GLY A 436 -26.46 36.45 -30.51
N GLN A 437 -27.61 37.01 -30.88
CA GLN A 437 -27.67 38.12 -31.86
C GLN A 437 -26.88 39.34 -31.37
N SER A 438 -26.77 39.48 -30.05
CA SER A 438 -25.74 40.23 -29.33
C SER A 438 -25.16 39.32 -28.26
N ALA A 439 -23.86 39.41 -28.02
CA ALA A 439 -23.18 38.56 -27.05
C ALA A 439 -22.84 39.31 -25.76
N VAL A 440 -22.78 38.60 -24.63
CA VAL A 440 -22.32 39.14 -23.34
C VAL A 440 -21.12 38.32 -22.86
N VAL A 441 -20.08 39.01 -22.40
CA VAL A 441 -18.85 38.44 -21.85
C VAL A 441 -18.73 38.88 -20.40
N THR A 442 -18.57 37.93 -19.48
CA THR A 442 -18.32 38.19 -18.06
C THR A 442 -16.86 37.84 -17.75
N LEU A 443 -16.08 38.85 -17.38
CA LEU A 443 -14.68 38.74 -16.98
C LEU A 443 -14.60 38.70 -15.45
N PRO A 444 -14.12 37.60 -14.84
CA PRO A 444 -13.94 37.48 -13.40
C PRO A 444 -13.07 38.60 -12.82
N SER A 445 -13.27 38.89 -11.54
CA SER A 445 -12.42 39.84 -10.82
C SER A 445 -11.15 39.13 -10.34
N PRO A 446 -9.98 39.80 -10.28
CA PRO A 446 -8.84 39.31 -9.52
C PRO A 446 -9.23 38.90 -8.10
N ALA A 447 -8.79 37.72 -7.66
CA ALA A 447 -9.07 37.15 -6.34
C ALA A 447 -8.46 37.98 -5.21
N ASP A 448 -7.33 38.63 -5.49
CA ASP A 448 -6.67 39.54 -4.57
C ASP A 448 -7.14 40.97 -4.79
N ALA A 449 -7.40 41.71 -3.70
CA ALA A 449 -7.67 43.14 -3.77
C ALA A 449 -6.54 43.82 -4.57
N GLY A 450 -6.91 44.44 -5.70
CA GLY A 450 -6.05 45.12 -6.68
C GLY A 450 -4.85 44.38 -7.19
N GLY A 451 -5.01 43.06 -7.21
CA GLY A 451 -4.53 42.28 -8.33
C GLY A 451 -5.05 42.83 -9.66
N GLU A 452 -4.28 42.56 -10.72
CA GLU A 452 -4.64 42.81 -12.10
C GLU A 452 -4.74 41.46 -12.81
N ALA A 453 -5.79 41.24 -13.62
CA ALA A 453 -5.90 40.08 -14.49
C ALA A 453 -6.14 40.54 -15.93
N VAL A 454 -5.37 40.01 -16.88
CA VAL A 454 -5.49 40.33 -18.30
C VAL A 454 -6.21 39.22 -19.03
N TYR A 455 -7.25 39.58 -19.78
CA TYR A 455 -8.08 38.68 -20.56
C TYR A 455 -7.99 39.01 -22.04
N LYS A 456 -7.85 37.98 -22.87
CA LYS A 456 -7.97 38.06 -24.33
C LYS A 456 -9.39 37.71 -24.71
N VAL A 457 -10.10 38.66 -25.32
CA VAL A 457 -11.49 38.52 -25.78
C VAL A 457 -11.51 38.55 -27.30
N SER A 458 -11.79 37.41 -27.93
CA SER A 458 -11.92 37.24 -29.37
C SER A 458 -13.37 37.04 -29.78
N PHE A 459 -13.85 37.69 -30.83
CA PHE A 459 -15.26 37.60 -31.24
C PHE A 459 -15.43 37.74 -32.75
N LYS A 460 -16.43 37.04 -33.29
CA LYS A 460 -16.86 37.10 -34.70
C LYS A 460 -18.37 36.91 -34.83
N ALA A 461 -18.99 37.52 -35.83
CA ALA A 461 -20.36 37.25 -36.22
C ALA A 461 -20.40 36.21 -37.35
N SER A 462 -21.20 35.16 -37.17
CA SER A 462 -21.35 34.06 -38.12
C SER A 462 -22.81 33.65 -38.20
N GLY A 463 -23.32 33.37 -39.40
CA GLY A 463 -24.70 32.93 -39.59
C GLY A 463 -24.88 32.18 -40.89
N GLU A 464 -25.82 31.24 -40.92
CA GLU A 464 -26.10 30.45 -42.11
C GLU A 464 -26.58 31.34 -43.26
N GLY A 465 -26.05 31.12 -44.47
CA GLY A 465 -26.31 31.98 -45.63
C GLY A 465 -25.41 33.22 -45.73
N PHE A 466 -24.48 33.39 -44.79
CA PHE A 466 -23.52 34.49 -44.81
C PHE A 466 -22.05 34.04 -44.73
N ASP A 467 -21.15 34.88 -45.24
CA ASP A 467 -19.73 34.87 -44.96
C ASP A 467 -19.51 35.48 -43.57
N ASP A 468 -18.72 34.79 -42.76
CA ASP A 468 -18.35 35.25 -41.41
C ASP A 468 -17.73 36.65 -41.48
N SER A 469 -18.03 37.48 -40.47
CA SER A 469 -17.29 38.73 -40.27
C SER A 469 -15.82 38.46 -39.97
N ALA A 470 -14.97 39.48 -40.05
CA ALA A 470 -13.61 39.35 -39.55
C ALA A 470 -13.63 39.03 -38.05
N THR A 471 -12.66 38.22 -37.61
CA THR A 471 -12.46 37.96 -36.18
C THR A 471 -11.71 39.14 -35.57
N ARG A 472 -12.31 39.78 -34.57
CA ARG A 472 -11.65 40.82 -33.79
C ARG A 472 -11.17 40.25 -32.46
N THR A 473 -10.00 40.68 -32.01
CA THR A 473 -9.42 40.29 -30.72
C THR A 473 -9.02 41.55 -29.97
N LEU A 474 -9.42 41.65 -28.71
CA LEU A 474 -9.08 42.75 -27.81
C LEU A 474 -8.59 42.19 -26.47
N TYR A 475 -7.60 42.83 -25.87
CA TYR A 475 -7.12 42.51 -24.53
C TYR A 475 -7.70 43.49 -23.51
N TYR A 476 -8.17 42.98 -22.38
CA TYR A 476 -8.74 43.74 -21.27
C TYR A 476 -7.97 43.45 -19.99
N LYS A 477 -7.56 44.48 -19.28
CA LYS A 477 -6.93 44.38 -17.97
C LYS A 477 -7.97 44.70 -16.90
N VAL A 478 -8.52 43.67 -16.26
CA VAL A 478 -9.41 43.81 -15.11
C VAL A 478 -8.57 44.08 -13.89
N ARG A 479 -8.76 45.24 -13.27
CA ARG A 479 -8.17 45.57 -11.98
C ARG A 479 -9.24 45.45 -10.92
N ARG A 480 -9.00 44.61 -9.90
CA ARG A 480 -9.82 44.70 -8.69
C ARG A 480 -9.50 46.03 -8.03
N GLU A 481 -10.50 46.71 -7.52
CA GLU A 481 -10.24 47.97 -6.85
C GLU A 481 -9.40 47.76 -5.56
N ILE A 482 -8.14 48.25 -5.52
CA ILE A 482 -7.43 48.59 -4.26
C ILE A 482 -7.68 50.05 -4.01
N LYS A 483 -8.27 50.34 -2.86
CA LYS A 483 -8.13 51.66 -2.26
C LYS A 483 -6.88 51.63 -1.39
N ALA A 484 -5.80 52.28 -1.83
CA ALA A 484 -4.69 52.58 -0.93
C ALA A 484 -5.22 53.61 0.06
N VAL A 485 -5.54 53.16 1.28
CA VAL A 485 -5.96 54.08 2.33
C VAL A 485 -5.11 53.85 3.55
N ASN A 486 -4.03 54.61 3.57
CA ASN A 486 -3.40 54.96 4.82
C ASN A 486 -4.49 55.65 5.65
N ASN A 487 -4.89 55.07 6.79
CA ASN A 487 -5.95 55.51 7.71
C ASN A 487 -7.40 55.00 7.46
N LEU A 488 -7.61 53.75 7.00
CA LEU A 488 -8.93 53.09 7.11
C LEU A 488 -9.01 52.06 8.25
N PRO A 489 -10.21 51.86 8.82
CA PRO A 489 -10.49 50.87 9.86
C PRO A 489 -10.48 49.45 9.26
N MET A 490 -9.29 48.86 9.04
CA MET A 490 -9.16 47.56 8.36
C MET A 490 -9.85 46.41 9.09
N TRP A 491 -9.96 46.49 10.42
CA TRP A 491 -10.71 45.52 11.21
C TRP A 491 -12.22 45.61 10.95
N TYR A 492 -12.77 46.83 10.93
CA TYR A 492 -14.16 47.07 10.51
C TYR A 492 -14.42 46.61 9.08
N MET A 493 -13.52 46.91 8.13
CA MET A 493 -13.67 46.51 6.73
C MET A 493 -13.70 44.99 6.56
N LEU A 494 -12.94 44.24 7.37
CA LEU A 494 -13.00 42.80 7.42
C LEU A 494 -14.36 42.31 7.93
N GLY A 495 -14.87 42.91 9.01
CA GLY A 495 -16.22 42.63 9.52
C GLY A 495 -17.31 42.89 8.49
N ALA A 496 -17.30 44.06 7.85
CA ALA A 496 -18.26 44.44 6.82
C ALA A 496 -18.18 43.56 5.57
N ALA A 497 -17.00 43.04 5.21
CA ALA A 497 -16.84 42.09 4.12
C ALA A 497 -17.49 40.73 4.44
N ILE A 498 -17.36 40.27 5.68
CA ILE A 498 -18.00 39.04 6.17
C ILE A 498 -19.52 39.21 6.29
N GLU A 499 -19.98 40.40 6.68
CA GLU A 499 -21.41 40.72 6.78
C GLU A 499 -22.11 40.60 5.42
N LYS A 500 -21.44 41.03 4.34
CA LYS A 500 -21.95 40.97 2.94
C LYS A 500 -22.03 39.57 2.33
N ILE A 501 -21.55 38.53 3.01
CA ILE A 501 -21.76 37.15 2.57
C ILE A 501 -23.21 36.79 2.87
N ASP A 502 -23.96 36.46 1.81
CA ASP A 502 -25.36 36.09 1.88
C ASP A 502 -25.57 34.86 2.78
N LEU A 503 -26.74 34.79 3.42
CA LEU A 503 -27.13 33.65 4.25
C LEU A 503 -27.26 32.38 3.39
N ASP A 504 -26.90 31.24 3.94
CA ASP A 504 -26.81 29.93 3.27
C ASP A 504 -25.81 29.85 2.11
N GLU A 505 -25.02 30.90 1.89
CA GLU A 505 -23.90 30.89 0.95
C GLU A 505 -22.54 30.73 1.66
N ALA A 506 -21.55 30.33 0.87
CA ALA A 506 -20.15 30.26 1.29
C ALA A 506 -19.37 31.41 0.67
N GLY A 507 -18.77 32.26 1.51
CA GLY A 507 -17.88 33.34 1.08
C GLY A 507 -16.44 33.09 1.52
N THR A 508 -15.49 33.54 0.72
CA THR A 508 -14.06 33.50 1.04
C THR A 508 -13.52 34.91 1.21
N VAL A 509 -12.80 35.15 2.30
CA VAL A 509 -12.09 36.40 2.57
C VAL A 509 -10.60 36.11 2.69
N LYS A 510 -9.78 36.78 1.88
CA LYS A 510 -8.31 36.65 1.95
C LYS A 510 -7.71 37.83 2.70
N ILE A 511 -6.76 37.56 3.58
CA ILE A 511 -6.04 38.60 4.33
C ILE A 511 -4.53 38.48 4.16
N SER A 512 -3.88 39.63 4.00
CA SER A 512 -2.43 39.75 3.91
C SER A 512 -1.93 40.76 4.94
N GLY A 513 -0.82 40.46 5.60
CA GLY A 513 -0.25 41.33 6.62
C GLY A 513 -1.02 41.29 7.95
N THR A 514 -0.78 42.29 8.80
CA THR A 514 -1.43 42.41 10.10
C THR A 514 -2.64 43.34 10.03
N ILE A 515 -3.82 42.81 10.34
CA ILE A 515 -5.05 43.61 10.54
C ILE A 515 -5.22 43.79 12.04
N LYS A 516 -5.25 45.05 12.50
CA LYS A 516 -5.34 45.40 13.91
C LYS A 516 -6.69 46.02 14.24
N ALA A 517 -7.31 45.56 15.33
CA ALA A 517 -8.38 46.32 15.97
C ALA A 517 -7.78 47.57 16.61
N GLU A 518 -8.44 48.71 16.43
CA GLU A 518 -7.95 50.00 16.92
C GLU A 518 -9.10 50.85 17.44
N ASN A 519 -8.93 51.43 18.62
CA ASN A 519 -9.82 52.43 19.20
C ASN A 519 -9.46 53.83 18.67
N ILE A 520 -9.72 54.05 17.38
CA ILE A 520 -9.54 55.36 16.73
C ILE A 520 -10.93 55.85 16.33
N GLY A 521 -11.26 57.10 16.68
CA GLY A 521 -12.52 57.71 16.28
C GLY A 521 -12.56 57.94 14.77
N TYR A 522 -13.24 57.07 14.04
CA TYR A 522 -13.50 57.24 12.63
C TYR A 522 -14.78 58.05 12.40
N PRO A 523 -14.86 58.87 11.33
CA PRO A 523 -16.10 59.57 10.99
C PRO A 523 -17.28 58.60 10.83
N PRO A 524 -18.51 59.00 11.20
CA PRO A 524 -19.69 58.18 10.97
C PRO A 524 -19.85 57.84 9.48
N LEU A 525 -20.43 56.67 9.19
CA LEU A 525 -20.84 56.30 7.84
C LEU A 525 -21.86 57.30 7.28
N PRO A 526 -22.13 57.31 5.95
CA PRO A 526 -23.08 58.23 5.33
C PRO A 526 -24.51 58.19 5.90
N ASP A 527 -24.87 57.11 6.61
CA ASP A 527 -26.14 56.93 7.32
C ASP A 527 -26.13 57.44 8.78
N GLY A 528 -25.00 57.96 9.26
CA GLY A 528 -24.80 58.48 10.61
C GLY A 528 -24.37 57.44 11.65
N SER A 529 -24.19 56.17 11.27
CA SER A 529 -23.70 55.13 12.18
C SER A 529 -22.20 55.26 12.48
N LEU A 530 -21.79 54.89 13.69
CA LEU A 530 -20.37 54.90 14.09
C LEU A 530 -19.64 53.70 13.47
N VAL A 531 -18.39 53.91 13.07
CA VAL A 531 -17.50 52.82 12.65
C VAL A 531 -16.91 52.16 13.90
N GLU A 532 -17.42 51.00 14.26
CA GLU A 532 -16.87 50.18 15.34
C GLU A 532 -15.67 49.36 14.84
N ASN A 533 -14.45 49.81 15.14
CA ASN A 533 -13.20 49.17 14.71
C ASN A 533 -12.51 48.38 15.85
N ASP A 534 -13.25 48.15 16.94
CA ASP A 534 -12.84 47.50 18.17
C ASP A 534 -13.89 46.52 18.71
N SER A 535 -14.83 46.10 17.87
CA SER A 535 -15.83 45.05 18.14
C SER A 535 -15.39 43.69 17.59
N ALA A 536 -15.97 42.61 18.11
CA ALA A 536 -15.69 41.26 17.60
C ALA A 536 -16.23 41.09 16.17
N ILE A 537 -15.53 40.33 15.35
CA ILE A 537 -16.01 40.02 14.00
C ILE A 537 -17.07 38.94 14.10
N GLU A 538 -18.32 39.28 13.76
CA GLU A 538 -19.44 38.35 13.84
C GLU A 538 -19.54 37.47 12.58
N VAL A 539 -19.64 36.16 12.82
CA VAL A 539 -20.02 35.15 11.83
C VAL A 539 -21.37 34.59 12.29
N SER A 540 -22.43 35.31 11.96
CA SER A 540 -23.79 35.06 12.44
C SER A 540 -24.77 34.82 11.29
N GLY A 541 -25.68 33.85 11.48
CA GLY A 541 -26.91 33.73 10.68
C GLY A 541 -28.02 34.64 11.22
N GLU A 542 -29.23 34.54 10.62
CA GLU A 542 -30.40 35.29 11.09
C GLU A 542 -31.14 34.59 12.24
N ARG A 543 -31.71 35.40 13.14
CA ARG A 543 -32.51 34.94 14.28
C ARG A 543 -33.98 34.91 13.91
N ASP A 544 -34.39 33.97 13.05
CA ASP A 544 -35.81 33.77 12.73
C ASP A 544 -36.38 32.48 13.32
N ALA A 545 -37.68 32.47 13.62
CA ALA A 545 -38.24 31.59 14.65
C ALA A 545 -38.28 30.08 14.33
N HIS A 546 -37.96 29.64 13.10
CA HIS A 546 -38.15 28.22 12.72
C HIS A 546 -37.12 27.63 11.72
N ASP A 547 -36.21 28.44 11.17
CA ASP A 547 -35.08 27.98 10.35
C ASP A 547 -33.92 28.97 10.57
N TYR A 548 -32.71 28.49 10.90
CA TYR A 548 -31.55 29.34 11.17
C TYR A 548 -30.61 29.29 9.95
N PRO A 549 -30.86 30.09 8.89
CA PRO A 549 -29.98 30.10 7.74
C PRO A 549 -28.61 30.65 8.15
N GLY A 550 -27.56 29.87 7.91
CA GLY A 550 -26.21 30.10 8.42
C GLY A 550 -25.28 30.62 7.34
N LYS A 551 -24.28 31.43 7.69
CA LYS A 551 -23.23 31.84 6.74
C LYS A 551 -21.97 31.01 6.90
N THR A 552 -21.39 30.58 5.78
CA THR A 552 -20.07 29.90 5.78
C THR A 552 -19.00 30.88 5.33
N VAL A 553 -18.03 31.15 6.19
CA VAL A 553 -16.93 32.09 5.96
C VAL A 553 -15.62 31.33 5.96
N THR A 554 -14.91 31.36 4.83
CA THR A 554 -13.53 30.87 4.76
C THR A 554 -12.56 32.04 4.79
N LEU A 555 -11.75 32.16 5.83
CA LEU A 555 -10.71 33.17 5.94
C LEU A 555 -9.34 32.54 5.67
N ILE A 556 -8.66 33.04 4.64
CA ILE A 556 -7.35 32.50 4.19
C ILE A 556 -6.28 33.58 4.30
N GLY A 557 -5.18 33.25 4.95
CA GLY A 557 -3.96 34.06 4.97
C GLY A 557 -2.90 33.57 3.98
N ASP A 558 -1.93 34.43 3.68
CA ASP A 558 -0.74 34.04 2.89
C ASP A 558 0.13 33.05 3.66
N SER A 559 0.28 33.29 4.96
CA SER A 559 0.91 32.37 5.91
C SER A 559 0.52 32.76 7.32
N LYS A 560 0.49 31.81 8.25
CA LYS A 560 0.21 32.13 9.66
C LYS A 560 1.24 33.07 10.29
N THR A 561 2.42 33.22 9.69
CA THR A 561 3.46 34.14 10.17
C THR A 561 3.30 35.58 9.67
N SER A 562 2.61 35.78 8.54
CA SER A 562 2.47 37.08 7.89
C SER A 562 1.04 37.63 7.94
N SER A 563 0.03 36.75 7.95
CA SER A 563 -1.38 37.09 8.01
C SER A 563 -1.89 36.98 9.45
N ILE A 564 -1.99 38.13 10.13
CA ILE A 564 -2.25 38.21 11.57
C ILE A 564 -3.50 39.05 11.81
N LEU A 565 -4.48 38.50 12.54
CA LEU A 565 -5.57 39.25 13.14
C LEU A 565 -5.21 39.55 14.59
N ASP A 566 -4.90 40.82 14.86
CA ASP A 566 -4.52 41.29 16.19
C ASP A 566 -5.64 42.15 16.77
N ALA A 567 -6.39 41.59 17.71
CA ALA A 567 -7.50 42.31 18.36
C ALA A 567 -7.03 43.36 19.39
N SER A 568 -5.72 43.58 19.55
CA SER A 568 -5.14 44.65 20.37
C SER A 568 -5.62 44.68 21.84
N ASN A 569 -6.12 43.58 22.38
CA ASN A 569 -6.80 43.47 23.67
C ASN A 569 -8.07 44.33 23.79
N LEU A 570 -8.73 44.68 22.69
CA LEU A 570 -9.93 45.51 22.67
C LEU A 570 -11.21 44.65 22.66
N CYS A 571 -11.24 43.60 21.85
CA CYS A 571 -12.37 42.66 21.70
C CYS A 571 -11.90 41.22 21.59
N ASN A 572 -12.81 40.25 21.63
CA ASN A 572 -12.53 38.92 21.07
C ASN A 572 -12.43 39.01 19.55
N VAL A 573 -11.68 38.10 18.93
CA VAL A 573 -11.42 38.16 17.48
C VAL A 573 -12.68 37.81 16.69
N PHE A 574 -13.28 36.65 16.97
CA PHE A 574 -14.51 36.19 16.32
C PHE A 574 -15.61 35.83 17.32
N SER A 575 -16.85 36.08 16.92
CA SER A 575 -18.07 35.55 17.56
C SER A 575 -18.87 34.79 16.50
N ILE A 576 -19.07 33.49 16.70
CA ILE A 576 -19.78 32.62 15.76
C ILE A 576 -21.08 32.18 16.41
N VAL A 577 -22.22 32.55 15.85
CA VAL A 577 -23.55 32.29 16.44
C VAL A 577 -24.57 31.97 15.35
N TYR A 578 -25.72 31.40 15.72
CA TYR A 578 -26.86 31.17 14.82
C TYR A 578 -26.46 30.45 13.51
N ASN A 579 -25.95 29.22 13.59
CA ASN A 579 -25.53 28.39 12.45
C ASN A 579 -24.35 28.97 11.62
N GLY A 580 -23.65 30.00 12.09
CA GLY A 580 -22.45 30.50 11.43
C GLY A 580 -21.32 29.47 11.39
N LYS A 581 -20.61 29.39 10.27
CA LYS A 581 -19.46 28.50 10.10
C LYS A 581 -18.22 29.30 9.70
N LEU A 582 -17.14 29.17 10.45
CA LEU A 582 -15.85 29.79 10.16
C LEU A 582 -14.81 28.73 9.80
N ILE A 583 -14.10 28.91 8.69
CA ILE A 583 -12.98 28.07 8.26
C ILE A 583 -11.73 28.95 8.21
N LEU A 584 -10.74 28.67 9.05
CA LEU A 584 -9.49 29.42 9.15
C LEU A 584 -8.33 28.64 8.52
N LYS A 585 -7.60 29.27 7.61
CA LYS A 585 -6.41 28.68 6.96
C LYS A 585 -5.26 29.67 6.93
N ASN A 586 -4.07 29.26 7.37
CA ASN A 586 -2.85 30.07 7.25
C ASN A 586 -2.92 31.45 7.94
N VAL A 587 -3.55 31.54 9.10
CA VAL A 587 -3.70 32.81 9.84
C VAL A 587 -3.27 32.68 11.29
N THR A 588 -2.83 33.77 11.91
CA THR A 588 -2.67 33.86 13.37
C THR A 588 -3.73 34.77 13.94
N LEU A 589 -4.46 34.31 14.95
CA LEU A 589 -5.30 35.17 15.78
C LEU A 589 -4.55 35.50 17.07
N GLN A 590 -4.49 36.77 17.44
CA GLN A 590 -3.78 37.16 18.64
C GLN A 590 -4.38 38.32 19.41
N ASN A 591 -3.99 38.40 20.69
CA ASN A 591 -4.33 39.48 21.60
C ASN A 591 -5.84 39.74 21.72
N GLY A 592 -6.67 38.73 21.51
CA GLY A 592 -8.11 38.82 21.73
C GLY A 592 -8.44 38.94 23.22
N LYS A 593 -9.44 39.75 23.56
CA LYS A 593 -9.90 39.98 24.93
C LYS A 593 -11.43 40.00 25.00
N ALA A 594 -12.01 38.94 25.57
CA ALA A 594 -13.44 38.93 25.85
C ALA A 594 -13.75 39.49 27.26
N SER A 595 -14.51 40.58 27.31
CA SER A 595 -15.07 41.12 28.56
C SER A 595 -16.30 40.33 29.04
N GLY A 596 -17.07 39.75 28.13
CA GLY A 596 -18.30 38.99 28.39
C GLY A 596 -18.12 37.58 28.95
N GLY A 597 -16.88 37.13 29.16
CA GLY A 597 -16.61 35.85 29.85
C GLY A 597 -16.39 34.63 28.96
N TYR A 598 -16.44 34.75 27.62
CA TYR A 598 -16.35 33.60 26.72
C TYR A 598 -15.36 33.85 25.57
N GLY A 599 -14.37 32.97 25.40
CA GLY A 599 -13.57 32.89 24.17
C GLY A 599 -12.80 34.16 23.82
N GLY A 600 -11.61 34.35 24.40
CA GLY A 600 -10.79 35.54 24.10
C GLY A 600 -10.40 35.66 22.63
N GLY A 601 -10.14 34.55 21.96
CA GLY A 601 -9.96 34.49 20.50
C GLY A 601 -11.29 34.30 19.78
N ILE A 602 -11.93 33.16 19.99
CA ILE A 602 -13.17 32.77 19.30
C ILE A 602 -14.22 32.30 20.31
N SER A 603 -15.43 32.85 20.22
CA SER A 603 -16.61 32.34 20.91
C SER A 603 -17.52 31.60 19.92
N ILE A 604 -17.83 30.33 20.16
CA ILE A 604 -18.70 29.51 19.32
C ILE A 604 -20.01 29.22 20.07
N GLY A 605 -21.13 29.72 19.55
CA GLY A 605 -22.47 29.60 20.11
C GLY A 605 -23.20 28.29 19.77
N ASP A 606 -24.50 28.28 20.05
CA ASP A 606 -25.38 27.11 19.84
C ASP A 606 -25.83 26.97 18.37
N ASN A 607 -26.74 26.02 18.11
CA ASN A 607 -27.43 25.83 16.83
C ASN A 607 -26.47 25.64 15.65
N GLY A 608 -25.61 24.61 15.67
CA GLY A 608 -24.76 24.23 14.53
C GLY A 608 -23.60 25.16 14.21
N SER A 609 -23.40 26.22 15.00
CA SER A 609 -22.27 27.15 14.84
C SER A 609 -20.94 26.41 14.92
N SER A 610 -20.01 26.65 14.00
CA SER A 610 -18.77 25.86 13.91
C SER A 610 -17.52 26.62 13.48
N CYS A 611 -16.37 26.14 13.94
CA CYS A 611 -15.05 26.61 13.52
C CYS A 611 -14.17 25.44 13.11
N GLU A 612 -13.58 25.51 11.91
CA GLU A 612 -12.57 24.58 11.42
C GLU A 612 -11.26 25.34 11.19
N MET A 613 -10.14 24.82 11.67
CA MET A 613 -8.84 25.48 11.51
C MET A 613 -7.74 24.53 11.02
N THR A 614 -6.95 24.99 10.05
CA THR A 614 -5.74 24.33 9.55
C THR A 614 -4.61 25.35 9.41
N ASP A 615 -3.38 24.98 9.75
CA ASP A 615 -2.23 25.90 9.74
C ASP A 615 -2.54 27.27 10.37
N THR A 616 -3.25 27.25 11.51
CA THR A 616 -3.74 28.45 12.17
C THR A 616 -3.32 28.46 13.64
N ASP A 617 -2.74 29.57 14.08
CA ASP A 617 -2.31 29.73 15.47
C ASP A 617 -3.24 30.69 16.24
N ILE A 618 -3.52 30.41 17.51
CA ILE A 618 -4.24 31.33 18.41
C ILE A 618 -3.39 31.58 19.63
N LYS A 619 -3.01 32.84 19.86
CA LYS A 619 -2.08 33.18 20.94
C LYS A 619 -2.35 34.49 21.66
N ASN A 620 -1.91 34.57 22.92
CA ASN A 620 -2.02 35.78 23.75
C ASN A 620 -3.47 36.29 23.93
N CYS A 621 -4.48 35.47 23.70
CA CYS A 621 -5.87 35.82 23.94
C CYS A 621 -6.24 35.61 25.41
N LYS A 622 -7.17 36.40 25.92
CA LYS A 622 -7.62 36.32 27.31
C LYS A 622 -9.10 36.58 27.51
N VAL A 623 -9.63 36.08 28.62
CA VAL A 623 -10.96 36.42 29.14
C VAL A 623 -10.78 37.14 30.47
N ILE A 624 -11.63 38.11 30.82
CA ILE A 624 -11.50 38.89 32.08
C ILE A 624 -12.73 38.87 33.01
N GLY A 625 -13.79 38.13 32.66
CA GLY A 625 -15.00 38.00 33.48
C GLY A 625 -14.85 37.05 34.67
N ILE A 626 -15.70 37.21 35.71
CA ILE A 626 -15.67 36.42 36.97
C ILE A 626 -15.89 34.91 36.78
N THR A 627 -16.43 34.48 35.64
CA THR A 627 -16.67 33.07 35.28
C THR A 627 -15.85 32.64 34.05
N GLY A 628 -14.84 33.42 33.65
CA GLY A 628 -14.21 33.35 32.32
C GLY A 628 -13.93 31.93 31.81
N GLN A 629 -14.33 31.64 30.57
CA GLN A 629 -14.22 30.30 29.98
C GLN A 629 -13.51 30.37 28.63
N GLY A 630 -12.45 29.58 28.46
CA GLY A 630 -11.75 29.47 27.17
C GLY A 630 -10.94 30.71 26.82
N GLY A 631 -9.70 30.80 27.30
CA GLY A 631 -8.82 31.95 27.00
C GLY A 631 -8.60 32.17 25.50
N ALA A 632 -8.46 31.09 24.73
CA ALA A 632 -8.46 31.12 23.27
C ALA A 632 -9.85 30.87 22.69
N LEU A 633 -10.47 29.73 23.02
CA LEU A 633 -11.75 29.32 22.42
C LEU A 633 -12.75 28.86 23.45
N TRP A 634 -14.01 29.21 23.23
CA TRP A 634 -15.14 28.71 23.99
C TRP A 634 -16.15 28.03 23.04
N VAL A 635 -16.55 26.80 23.36
CA VAL A 635 -17.50 26.01 22.58
C VAL A 635 -18.73 25.73 23.43
N ARG A 636 -19.89 26.24 22.97
CA ARG A 636 -21.19 26.05 23.61
C ARG A 636 -21.87 24.74 23.16
N GLU A 637 -23.09 24.50 23.63
CA GLU A 637 -23.84 23.28 23.37
C GLU A 637 -24.35 23.25 21.92
N GLY A 638 -24.10 22.17 21.19
CA GLY A 638 -24.42 22.12 19.75
C GLY A 638 -23.47 22.93 18.85
N GLY A 639 -22.48 23.62 19.43
CA GLY A 639 -21.37 24.23 18.70
C GLY A 639 -20.25 23.20 18.41
N SER A 640 -19.45 23.45 17.37
CA SER A 640 -18.40 22.52 16.94
C SER A 640 -17.06 23.20 16.64
N LEU A 641 -15.96 22.63 17.14
CA LEU A 641 -14.60 23.05 16.87
C LEU A 641 -13.82 21.90 16.23
N THR A 642 -13.11 22.14 15.13
CA THR A 642 -12.16 21.20 14.54
C THR A 642 -10.78 21.84 14.40
N VAL A 643 -9.79 21.26 15.07
CA VAL A 643 -8.38 21.71 15.02
C VAL A 643 -7.56 20.70 14.23
N GLY A 644 -7.23 21.05 12.99
CA GLY A 644 -6.46 20.22 12.07
C GLY A 644 -4.95 20.44 12.14
N SER A 645 -4.25 19.83 11.20
CA SER A 645 -2.79 19.88 11.07
C SER A 645 -2.27 21.33 11.00
N GLY A 646 -1.12 21.57 11.62
CA GLY A 646 -0.38 22.82 11.59
C GLY A 646 -0.80 23.87 12.62
N CYS A 647 -1.87 23.61 13.38
CA CYS A 647 -2.41 24.56 14.35
C CYS A 647 -1.70 24.52 15.71
N VAL A 648 -1.41 25.70 16.28
CA VAL A 648 -0.86 25.85 17.63
C VAL A 648 -1.67 26.83 18.49
N ILE A 649 -2.16 26.37 19.65
CA ILE A 649 -2.84 27.21 20.64
C ILE A 649 -1.90 27.41 21.83
N SER A 650 -1.47 28.65 22.07
CA SER A 650 -0.38 28.95 23.03
C SER A 650 -0.52 30.32 23.72
N ALA A 651 0.02 30.47 24.92
CA ALA A 651 0.06 31.73 25.67
C ALA A 651 -1.29 32.44 25.90
N ASN A 652 -2.41 31.71 25.83
CA ASN A 652 -3.75 32.22 26.14
C ASN A 652 -4.04 32.13 27.65
N ASN A 653 -5.01 32.90 28.16
CA ASN A 653 -5.25 33.00 29.60
C ASN A 653 -6.74 33.17 29.97
N ALA A 654 -7.20 32.43 30.97
CA ALA A 654 -8.50 32.63 31.61
C ALA A 654 -8.27 32.81 33.13
N PRO A 655 -7.84 34.01 33.57
CA PRO A 655 -7.60 34.29 34.98
C PRO A 655 -8.89 34.09 35.79
N ASN A 656 -8.82 33.27 36.84
CA ASN A 656 -9.97 32.86 37.69
C ASN A 656 -11.05 32.06 36.95
N GLY A 657 -10.74 31.57 35.75
CA GLY A 657 -11.65 30.89 34.84
C GLY A 657 -11.33 29.42 34.60
N LYS A 658 -12.06 28.79 33.68
CA LYS A 658 -11.90 27.38 33.27
C LYS A 658 -11.36 27.33 31.83
N GLY A 659 -10.31 26.53 31.60
CA GLY A 659 -9.69 26.33 30.28
C GLY A 659 -8.92 27.56 29.80
N ALA A 660 -7.64 27.64 30.12
CA ALA A 660 -6.78 28.72 29.66
C ALA A 660 -6.61 28.71 28.13
N GLY A 661 -6.66 27.53 27.51
CA GLY A 661 -6.74 27.36 26.06
C GLY A 661 -8.19 27.30 25.61
N ILE A 662 -8.81 26.14 25.78
CA ILE A 662 -10.13 25.82 25.23
C ILE A 662 -11.09 25.45 26.36
N TYR A 663 -12.33 25.90 26.29
CA TYR A 663 -13.42 25.39 27.11
C TYR A 663 -14.49 24.76 26.22
N VAL A 664 -14.86 23.51 26.51
CA VAL A 664 -15.93 22.80 25.80
C VAL A 664 -17.05 22.50 26.79
N LYS A 665 -18.22 23.09 26.56
CA LYS A 665 -19.44 22.80 27.33
C LYS A 665 -19.97 21.40 26.98
N SER A 666 -20.70 20.76 27.90
CA SER A 666 -21.47 19.56 27.61
C SER A 666 -22.36 19.77 26.36
N GLY A 667 -22.44 18.75 25.50
CA GLY A 667 -23.10 18.82 24.18
C GLY A 667 -22.34 19.60 23.09
N GLY A 668 -21.21 20.24 23.39
CA GLY A 668 -20.30 20.81 22.40
C GLY A 668 -19.38 19.75 21.76
N THR A 669 -18.99 19.97 20.51
CA THR A 669 -18.09 19.07 19.76
C THR A 669 -16.68 19.66 19.65
N PHE A 670 -15.65 18.88 19.98
CA PHE A 670 -14.26 19.24 19.73
C PHE A 670 -13.54 18.08 19.01
N ASN A 671 -13.08 18.33 17.80
CA ASN A 671 -12.33 17.41 16.95
C ASN A 671 -10.87 17.85 16.81
N ILE A 672 -9.95 16.88 16.75
CA ILE A 672 -8.51 17.12 16.58
C ILE A 672 -7.84 16.08 15.66
N SER A 673 -6.90 16.52 14.83
CA SER A 673 -6.14 15.65 13.91
C SER A 673 -4.76 16.22 13.54
N GLY A 674 -3.92 15.42 12.88
CA GLY A 674 -2.61 15.82 12.37
C GLY A 674 -1.59 16.13 13.47
N ASN A 675 -0.76 17.14 13.27
CA ASN A 675 0.21 17.60 14.27
C ASN A 675 -0.29 18.82 15.09
N ALA A 676 -1.61 18.97 15.23
CA ALA A 676 -2.22 20.01 16.07
C ALA A 676 -1.66 19.97 17.51
N LYS A 677 -1.37 21.16 18.07
CA LYS A 677 -0.79 21.29 19.41
C LYS A 677 -1.51 22.34 20.24
N ILE A 678 -1.96 21.93 21.42
CA ILE A 678 -2.41 22.82 22.48
C ILE A 678 -1.33 22.80 23.57
N ASP A 679 -0.66 23.94 23.77
CA ASP A 679 0.44 24.02 24.73
C ASP A 679 -0.02 23.70 26.15
N GLU A 680 0.87 23.14 26.98
CA GLU A 680 0.50 22.65 28.33
C GLU A 680 0.02 23.76 29.29
N GLY A 681 0.41 25.01 29.03
CA GLY A 681 -0.09 26.19 29.75
C GLY A 681 -1.49 26.66 29.28
N ASN A 682 -2.07 26.00 28.29
CA ASN A 682 -3.35 26.31 27.66
C ASN A 682 -4.26 25.09 27.70
N ASP A 683 -4.64 24.65 28.90
CA ASP A 683 -5.45 23.45 29.06
C ASP A 683 -6.80 23.50 28.30
N VAL A 684 -7.29 22.30 27.97
CA VAL A 684 -8.62 22.05 27.44
C VAL A 684 -9.53 21.63 28.58
N TYR A 685 -10.49 22.48 28.95
CA TYR A 685 -11.47 22.17 29.97
C TYR A 685 -12.69 21.48 29.37
N LEU A 686 -13.08 20.33 29.92
CA LEU A 686 -14.22 19.53 29.45
C LEU A 686 -15.36 19.54 30.48
N GLY A 687 -16.45 20.24 30.17
CA GLY A 687 -17.61 20.37 31.04
C GLY A 687 -18.40 19.06 31.22
N ALA A 688 -18.97 18.89 32.41
CA ALA A 688 -19.90 17.82 32.74
C ALA A 688 -21.34 18.22 32.35
N ASP A 689 -22.20 17.23 32.10
CA ASP A 689 -23.62 17.47 31.87
C ASP A 689 -24.32 17.78 33.21
N THR A 690 -24.81 19.01 33.36
CA THR A 690 -25.55 19.44 34.55
C THR A 690 -27.00 18.97 34.56
N ASP A 691 -27.57 18.65 33.40
CA ASP A 691 -28.97 18.23 33.27
C ASP A 691 -29.12 16.72 33.42
N SER A 692 -28.05 15.97 33.17
CA SER A 692 -27.97 14.53 33.40
C SER A 692 -26.64 14.14 34.09
N PRO A 693 -26.45 14.53 35.37
CA PRO A 693 -25.21 14.25 36.10
C PRO A 693 -24.94 12.75 36.31
N TYR A 694 -25.93 11.89 36.00
CA TYR A 694 -25.83 10.43 36.07
C TYR A 694 -25.68 9.74 34.70
N ASP A 695 -25.62 10.49 33.59
CA ASP A 695 -25.33 9.97 32.25
C ASP A 695 -23.99 10.54 31.72
N PRO A 696 -22.85 9.91 32.09
CA PRO A 696 -21.52 10.37 31.70
C PRO A 696 -21.29 10.36 30.18
N SER A 697 -22.17 9.72 29.40
CA SER A 697 -22.05 9.68 27.94
C SER A 697 -22.26 11.05 27.30
N LYS A 698 -22.92 11.97 28.01
CA LYS A 698 -23.22 13.33 27.55
C LYS A 698 -22.14 14.36 27.86
N ASN A 699 -21.22 14.05 28.77
CA ASN A 699 -20.09 14.92 29.11
C ASN A 699 -19.27 15.31 27.87
N ALA A 700 -18.69 16.51 27.89
CA ALA A 700 -17.81 16.99 26.85
C ALA A 700 -16.57 16.08 26.72
N LYS A 701 -16.12 15.88 25.48
CA LYS A 701 -15.02 14.99 25.08
C LYS A 701 -14.34 15.47 23.81
N ILE A 702 -13.10 15.05 23.63
CA ILE A 702 -12.31 15.28 22.41
C ILE A 702 -12.56 14.11 21.45
N THR A 703 -12.67 14.38 20.15
CA THR A 703 -12.76 13.37 19.10
C THR A 703 -11.52 13.43 18.22
N VAL A 704 -10.78 12.34 18.13
CA VAL A 704 -9.72 12.19 17.12
C VAL A 704 -10.38 11.80 15.81
N ASN A 705 -10.38 12.72 14.85
CA ASN A 705 -11.06 12.56 13.55
C ASN A 705 -10.11 12.33 12.37
N GLY A 706 -8.83 12.14 12.65
CA GLY A 706 -7.77 11.75 11.72
C GLY A 706 -6.48 11.47 12.49
N GLU A 707 -5.52 10.78 11.86
CA GLU A 707 -4.25 10.38 12.48
C GLU A 707 -3.53 11.55 13.17
N LEU A 708 -3.04 11.33 14.40
CA LEU A 708 -2.24 12.32 15.13
C LEU A 708 -0.76 12.15 14.78
N THR A 709 -0.29 12.83 13.74
CA THR A 709 1.06 12.64 13.17
C THR A 709 2.21 13.24 14.00
N GLY A 710 1.94 14.15 14.95
CA GLY A 710 2.97 14.68 15.85
C GLY A 710 3.52 13.61 16.83
N THR A 711 4.62 13.87 17.53
CA THR A 711 5.08 13.02 18.66
C THR A 711 5.02 13.73 20.01
N HIS A 712 4.69 15.02 20.01
CA HIS A 712 4.52 15.84 21.22
C HIS A 712 3.20 15.53 21.94
N THR A 713 3.10 15.99 23.19
CA THR A 713 1.83 16.12 23.90
C THR A 713 0.88 16.99 23.07
N VAL A 714 -0.33 16.49 22.87
CA VAL A 714 -1.38 17.08 22.04
C VAL A 714 -2.14 18.14 22.83
N ALA A 715 -2.55 17.81 24.06
CA ALA A 715 -3.21 18.74 24.97
C ALA A 715 -3.02 18.31 26.43
N LYS A 716 -3.04 19.29 27.34
CA LYS A 716 -3.37 19.07 28.76
C LYS A 716 -4.87 19.28 28.93
N ILE A 717 -5.56 18.33 29.54
CA ILE A 717 -7.01 18.31 29.69
C ILE A 717 -7.36 18.46 31.17
N THR A 718 -8.34 19.31 31.46
CA THR A 718 -8.93 19.50 32.78
C THR A 718 -10.39 19.05 32.73
N PRO A 719 -10.70 17.80 33.11
CA PRO A 719 -12.08 17.32 33.22
C PRO A 719 -12.81 18.03 34.38
N GLU A 720 -14.08 18.38 34.21
CA GLU A 720 -14.90 18.91 35.31
C GLU A 720 -15.18 17.86 36.40
N ASP A 721 -15.63 16.66 36.03
CA ASP A 721 -15.79 15.51 36.92
C ASP A 721 -14.69 14.46 36.67
N TYR A 722 -14.02 14.06 37.75
CA TYR A 722 -12.99 13.02 37.77
C TYR A 722 -13.58 11.65 38.12
N ALA A 723 -14.49 11.17 37.27
CA ALA A 723 -15.06 9.83 37.41
C ALA A 723 -14.22 8.78 36.66
N ALA A 724 -13.87 7.69 37.33
CA ALA A 724 -13.22 6.56 36.67
C ALA A 724 -14.07 6.05 35.50
N ASN A 725 -13.41 5.70 34.39
CA ASN A 725 -14.04 5.31 33.12
C ASN A 725 -14.79 6.43 32.36
N ARG A 726 -14.75 7.69 32.80
CA ARG A 726 -15.26 8.82 31.99
C ARG A 726 -14.50 8.89 30.67
N VAL A 727 -15.22 8.92 29.55
CA VAL A 727 -14.64 9.11 28.21
C VAL A 727 -14.12 10.53 28.07
N ILE A 728 -12.83 10.68 27.82
CA ILE A 728 -12.16 11.98 27.61
C ILE A 728 -11.83 12.19 26.14
N VAL A 729 -11.33 11.13 25.48
CA VAL A 729 -11.04 11.14 24.05
C VAL A 729 -11.76 9.96 23.39
N LYS A 730 -12.39 10.17 22.24
CA LYS A 730 -12.96 9.11 21.42
C LYS A 730 -12.43 9.21 19.98
N THR A 731 -12.73 8.21 19.17
CA THR A 731 -12.36 8.18 17.75
C THR A 731 -13.59 8.18 16.84
N SER A 732 -13.43 8.61 15.59
CA SER A 732 -14.40 8.42 14.50
C SER A 732 -13.91 7.47 13.41
N GLY A 733 -12.93 6.60 13.71
CA GLY A 733 -12.41 5.59 12.77
C GLY A 733 -10.93 5.26 12.92
N GLU A 734 -10.17 6.08 13.69
CA GLU A 734 -8.74 5.91 13.95
C GLU A 734 -8.45 4.96 15.12
N ASP A 735 -7.33 4.24 15.05
CA ASP A 735 -6.79 3.48 16.19
C ASP A 735 -6.08 4.45 17.16
N ILE A 736 -6.72 4.68 18.31
CA ILE A 736 -6.20 5.56 19.37
C ILE A 736 -5.55 4.79 20.52
N SER A 737 -5.36 3.48 20.40
CA SER A 737 -4.80 2.64 21.47
C SER A 737 -3.41 3.07 21.94
N GLY A 738 -2.63 3.71 21.07
CA GLY A 738 -1.30 4.27 21.36
C GLY A 738 -1.27 5.75 21.79
N TYR A 739 -2.41 6.44 21.93
CA TYR A 739 -2.44 7.89 22.15
C TYR A 739 -2.62 8.33 23.61
N ALA A 740 -2.80 7.41 24.55
CA ALA A 740 -3.03 7.74 25.96
C ALA A 740 -1.98 8.71 26.54
N ASP A 741 -0.70 8.47 26.28
CA ASP A 741 0.41 9.29 26.80
C ASP A 741 0.55 10.66 26.11
N ARG A 742 -0.19 10.88 25.02
CA ARG A 742 -0.18 12.14 24.27
C ARG A 742 -1.16 13.17 24.82
N PHE A 743 -2.06 12.77 25.71
CA PHE A 743 -2.99 13.66 26.40
C PHE A 743 -2.69 13.64 27.90
N LYS A 744 -2.29 14.78 28.45
CA LYS A 744 -2.06 14.92 29.90
C LYS A 744 -3.38 15.25 30.59
N ILE A 745 -3.61 14.70 31.77
CA ILE A 745 -4.75 15.07 32.62
C ILE A 745 -4.24 15.96 33.75
N ALA A 746 -4.92 17.07 34.03
CA ALA A 746 -4.64 17.89 35.20
C ALA A 746 -4.95 17.09 36.48
N ASP A 747 -4.17 17.26 37.54
CA ASP A 747 -4.49 16.57 38.79
C ASP A 747 -5.79 17.10 39.40
N GLU A 748 -6.57 16.21 39.99
CA GLU A 748 -7.79 16.56 40.71
C GLU A 748 -7.44 17.22 42.06
N PRO A 749 -7.95 18.42 42.36
CA PRO A 749 -7.75 19.05 43.66
C PRO A 749 -8.48 18.26 44.77
N ASN A 750 -7.76 17.84 45.80
CA ASN A 750 -8.34 17.22 46.99
C ASN A 750 -8.24 18.18 48.19
N SER A 751 -9.39 18.65 48.66
CA SER A 751 -9.52 19.62 49.75
C SER A 751 -9.38 19.02 51.15
N SER A 752 -9.16 17.70 51.27
CA SER A 752 -8.89 17.06 52.56
C SER A 752 -7.56 17.57 53.16
N PRO A 753 -7.48 18.00 54.43
CA PRO A 753 -6.23 18.48 55.03
C PRO A 753 -5.22 17.34 55.28
N PRO A 754 -3.92 17.52 54.95
CA PRO A 754 -3.34 18.64 54.20
C PRO A 754 -3.75 18.59 52.71
N PRO A 755 -4.01 19.74 52.06
CA PRO A 755 -4.43 19.79 50.66
C PRO A 755 -3.52 18.94 49.79
N SER A 756 -4.10 18.00 49.07
CA SER A 756 -3.38 17.09 48.19
C SER A 756 -4.01 17.13 46.81
N THR A 757 -3.37 16.48 45.84
CA THR A 757 -3.98 16.27 44.53
C THR A 757 -4.04 14.77 44.24
N ILE A 758 -5.06 14.36 43.51
CA ILE A 758 -5.18 13.01 42.99
C ILE A 758 -4.74 13.06 41.53
N SER A 759 -3.70 12.31 41.18
CA SER A 759 -3.24 12.24 39.81
C SER A 759 -4.09 11.27 38.99
N TRP A 760 -4.31 11.63 37.73
CA TRP A 760 -5.12 10.87 36.78
C TRP A 760 -4.36 10.67 35.47
N LYS A 761 -4.66 9.56 34.79
CA LYS A 761 -4.15 9.23 33.45
C LYS A 761 -5.29 8.73 32.57
N LEU A 762 -4.99 8.56 31.29
CA LEU A 762 -5.89 7.92 30.34
C LEU A 762 -5.55 6.45 30.15
N LYS A 763 -6.58 5.62 29.96
CA LYS A 763 -6.45 4.24 29.47
C LYS A 763 -7.32 4.05 28.24
N TYR A 764 -6.87 3.21 27.31
CA TYR A 764 -7.71 2.79 26.19
C TYR A 764 -8.77 1.78 26.66
N ASN A 765 -10.03 2.02 26.28
CA ASN A 765 -11.18 1.18 26.57
C ASN A 765 -12.15 1.21 25.38
N GLY A 766 -12.19 0.12 24.59
CA GLY A 766 -13.23 -0.11 23.59
C GLY A 766 -13.44 1.00 22.56
N GLY A 767 -12.37 1.61 22.04
CA GLY A 767 -12.45 2.71 21.06
C GLY A 767 -12.41 4.12 21.67
N ALA A 768 -12.23 4.23 22.98
CA ALA A 768 -12.11 5.51 23.69
C ALA A 768 -10.88 5.52 24.62
N LEU A 769 -10.39 6.70 24.96
CA LEU A 769 -9.50 6.93 26.09
C LEU A 769 -10.34 7.45 27.27
N VAL A 770 -10.30 6.70 28.36
CA VAL A 770 -11.10 6.98 29.56
C VAL A 770 -10.23 7.34 30.75
N LEU A 771 -10.76 8.12 31.69
CA LEU A 771 -10.09 8.45 32.94
C LEU A 771 -9.81 7.21 33.77
N LYS A 772 -8.60 7.19 34.33
CA LYS A 772 -8.17 6.25 35.35
C LYS A 772 -7.24 6.94 36.33
N GLN A 773 -7.48 6.74 37.62
CA GLN A 773 -6.60 7.26 38.66
C GLN A 773 -5.18 6.71 38.46
N ALA A 774 -4.18 7.59 38.51
CA ALA A 774 -2.79 7.19 38.41
C ALA A 774 -2.38 6.44 39.67
N THR A 775 -1.66 5.33 39.48
CA THR A 775 -1.18 4.53 40.60
C THR A 775 -0.14 5.31 41.38
N THR A 776 -0.35 5.48 42.68
CA THR A 776 0.64 6.09 43.58
C THR A 776 1.79 5.11 43.82
N PRO A 777 3.05 5.58 43.80
CA PRO A 777 4.18 4.77 44.24
C PRO A 777 3.97 4.23 45.65
N ILE A 778 4.26 2.96 45.84
CA ILE A 778 4.23 2.30 47.14
C ILE A 778 5.65 2.37 47.72
N PRO A 779 5.90 3.24 48.72
CA PRO A 779 7.21 3.36 49.34
C PRO A 779 7.49 2.20 50.31
N SER A 780 8.74 2.07 50.72
CA SER A 780 9.12 1.22 51.87
C SER A 780 8.36 1.62 53.14
N GLY A 781 7.85 0.64 53.88
CA GLY A 781 7.10 0.86 55.12
C GLY A 781 6.75 -0.45 55.82
N SER A 782 6.25 -0.36 57.06
CA SER A 782 5.94 -1.54 57.88
C SER A 782 4.86 -2.43 57.29
N ASP A 783 3.89 -1.85 56.57
CA ASP A 783 2.77 -2.58 55.92
C ASP A 783 2.86 -2.57 54.39
N ALA A 784 4.02 -2.20 53.83
CA ALA A 784 4.15 -1.98 52.39
C ALA A 784 3.89 -3.24 51.55
N TRP A 785 4.20 -4.44 52.08
CA TRP A 785 3.89 -5.70 51.39
C TRP A 785 2.38 -5.93 51.33
N LYS A 786 1.68 -5.74 52.45
CA LYS A 786 0.22 -5.80 52.54
C LYS A 786 -0.42 -4.81 51.57
N THR A 787 0.06 -3.57 51.53
CA THR A 787 -0.43 -2.54 50.60
C THR A 787 -0.26 -3.00 49.15
N LEU A 788 0.94 -3.43 48.75
CA LEU A 788 1.19 -3.89 47.38
C LEU A 788 0.32 -5.10 46.99
N LYS A 789 0.23 -6.10 47.88
CA LYS A 789 -0.59 -7.29 47.69
C LYS A 789 -2.05 -6.92 47.48
N ASN A 790 -2.62 -6.12 48.39
CA ASN A 790 -4.02 -5.68 48.29
C ASN A 790 -4.27 -4.84 47.04
N SER A 791 -3.32 -3.98 46.64
CA SER A 791 -3.45 -3.17 45.43
C SER A 791 -3.48 -4.03 44.16
N ILE A 792 -2.68 -5.08 44.09
CA ILE A 792 -2.62 -5.99 42.92
C ILE A 792 -3.82 -6.94 42.87
N GLU A 793 -4.31 -7.37 44.02
CA GLU A 793 -5.39 -8.37 44.13
C GLU A 793 -6.79 -7.75 44.20
N ALA A 794 -6.90 -6.43 44.20
CA ALA A 794 -8.19 -5.75 44.27
C ALA A 794 -9.07 -6.08 43.04
N GLU A 795 -10.38 -6.22 43.24
CA GLU A 795 -11.34 -6.44 42.16
C GLU A 795 -11.35 -5.31 41.12
N SER A 796 -10.90 -4.11 41.49
CA SER A 796 -10.79 -2.95 40.61
C SER A 796 -9.59 -3.00 39.66
N VAL A 797 -8.70 -4.00 39.77
CA VAL A 797 -7.54 -4.16 38.89
C VAL A 797 -7.99 -4.69 37.54
N GLU A 798 -7.49 -4.05 36.48
CA GLU A 798 -7.78 -4.38 35.09
C GLU A 798 -6.50 -4.79 34.32
N ASP A 799 -6.69 -5.28 33.10
CA ASP A 799 -5.58 -5.51 32.17
C ASP A 799 -4.96 -4.15 31.76
N GLY A 800 -3.63 -4.07 31.79
CA GLY A 800 -2.85 -2.86 31.52
C GLY A 800 -2.45 -2.07 32.77
N ASP A 801 -2.88 -2.50 33.96
CA ASP A 801 -2.59 -1.84 35.21
C ASP A 801 -1.09 -1.84 35.54
N GLU A 802 -0.60 -0.73 36.09
CA GLU A 802 0.80 -0.59 36.48
C GLU A 802 0.90 -0.29 37.97
N PHE A 803 1.79 -0.97 38.68
CA PHE A 803 2.08 -0.81 40.10
C PHE A 803 3.53 -0.40 40.29
N LEU A 804 3.75 0.68 41.03
CA LEU A 804 5.06 1.30 41.20
C LEU A 804 5.63 0.96 42.58
N VAL A 805 6.77 0.29 42.62
CA VAL A 805 7.48 -0.07 43.85
C VAL A 805 8.64 0.90 44.06
N GLN A 806 8.62 1.65 45.17
CA GLN A 806 9.64 2.62 45.50
C GLN A 806 10.46 2.17 46.71
N GLY A 807 11.74 1.85 46.50
CA GLY A 807 12.63 1.33 47.52
C GLY A 807 12.35 -0.13 47.89
N ALA A 808 12.72 -0.53 49.12
CA ALA A 808 12.62 -1.93 49.56
C ALA A 808 11.30 -2.22 50.29
N ILE A 809 10.44 -3.03 49.67
CA ILE A 809 9.24 -3.60 50.29
C ILE A 809 9.59 -4.99 50.80
N THR A 810 9.46 -5.20 52.12
CA THR A 810 9.85 -6.44 52.79
C THR A 810 8.65 -7.03 53.54
N ALA A 811 8.35 -8.30 53.31
CA ALA A 811 7.35 -9.04 54.07
C ALA A 811 7.78 -9.19 55.55
N THR A 812 6.82 -9.19 56.48
CA THR A 812 7.10 -9.29 57.93
C THR A 812 6.30 -10.41 58.59
N SER A 813 6.50 -10.64 59.88
CA SER A 813 5.64 -11.54 60.66
C SER A 813 4.28 -10.93 61.04
N THR A 814 4.00 -9.67 60.68
CA THR A 814 2.72 -8.99 60.95
C THR A 814 1.61 -9.63 60.13
N THR A 815 0.42 -9.82 60.73
CA THR A 815 -0.75 -10.39 60.05
C THR A 815 -1.02 -9.71 58.70
N ASP A 816 -1.21 -10.53 57.66
CA ASP A 816 -1.44 -10.16 56.25
C ASP A 816 -0.31 -9.38 55.56
N ASN A 817 0.82 -9.11 56.22
CA ASN A 817 1.96 -8.40 55.63
C ASN A 817 3.00 -9.37 55.04
N TYR A 818 2.51 -10.45 54.45
CA TYR A 818 3.27 -11.52 53.84
C TYR A 818 2.35 -12.36 52.93
N GLY A 819 2.91 -13.39 52.28
CA GLY A 819 2.19 -14.27 51.38
C GLY A 819 2.39 -13.92 49.90
N ALA A 820 2.12 -14.88 49.03
CA ALA A 820 2.25 -14.70 47.59
C ALA A 820 1.25 -13.67 47.06
N ILE A 821 1.69 -12.84 46.12
CA ILE A 821 0.86 -11.90 45.38
C ILE A 821 0.31 -12.61 44.15
N SER A 822 -1.01 -12.78 44.11
CA SER A 822 -1.74 -13.45 43.02
C SER A 822 -2.01 -12.48 41.87
N VAL A 823 -1.61 -12.88 40.66
CA VAL A 823 -1.78 -12.11 39.43
C VAL A 823 -2.75 -12.83 38.51
N THR A 824 -3.97 -12.29 38.42
CA THR A 824 -5.06 -12.82 37.59
C THR A 824 -5.29 -12.01 36.31
N LYS A 825 -4.73 -10.79 36.25
CA LYS A 825 -4.85 -9.83 35.14
C LYS A 825 -3.50 -9.64 34.44
N LYS A 826 -3.50 -8.93 33.32
CA LYS A 826 -2.29 -8.53 32.60
C LYS A 826 -1.74 -7.23 33.18
N ILE A 827 -0.79 -7.30 34.11
CA ILE A 827 -0.31 -6.12 34.84
C ILE A 827 1.20 -5.90 34.69
N THR A 828 1.64 -4.68 34.99
CA THR A 828 3.05 -4.32 35.13
C THR A 828 3.37 -3.97 36.58
N VAL A 829 4.46 -4.50 37.12
CA VAL A 829 5.06 -4.03 38.39
C VAL A 829 6.44 -3.47 38.07
N LYS A 830 6.64 -2.18 38.35
CA LYS A 830 7.84 -1.44 37.98
C LYS A 830 8.52 -0.86 39.21
N GLY A 831 9.81 -1.10 39.33
CA GLY A 831 10.65 -0.46 40.34
C GLY A 831 10.97 0.99 39.96
N ILE A 832 10.90 1.91 40.92
CA ILE A 832 11.28 3.32 40.74
C ILE A 832 12.19 3.82 41.87
N GLY A 833 13.03 4.80 41.58
CA GLY A 833 13.96 5.38 42.55
C GLY A 833 15.19 4.49 42.83
N SER A 834 15.88 4.73 43.94
CA SER A 834 17.10 4.01 44.30
C SER A 834 16.79 2.59 44.80
N THR A 835 17.27 1.58 44.08
CA THR A 835 17.25 0.13 44.41
C THR A 835 15.88 -0.41 44.86
N PRO A 836 14.90 -0.52 43.96
CA PRO A 836 13.60 -1.14 44.26
C PRO A 836 13.73 -2.65 44.48
N VAL A 837 13.21 -3.14 45.61
CA VAL A 837 13.32 -4.54 46.04
C VAL A 837 11.97 -5.04 46.56
N LEU A 838 11.55 -6.24 46.14
CA LEU A 838 10.54 -7.05 46.81
C LEU A 838 11.22 -8.21 47.52
N ASN A 839 11.19 -8.18 48.86
CA ASN A 839 11.83 -9.18 49.70
C ASN A 839 10.77 -9.98 50.48
N ALA A 840 10.56 -11.24 50.11
CA ALA A 840 9.65 -12.15 50.85
C ALA A 840 10.21 -12.60 52.21
N ASN A 841 11.46 -12.23 52.53
CA ASN A 841 12.03 -12.25 53.88
C ASN A 841 12.08 -13.63 54.55
N SER A 842 12.17 -14.72 53.79
CA SER A 842 12.13 -16.08 54.36
C SER A 842 13.28 -16.42 55.32
N ASN A 843 14.37 -15.64 55.30
CA ASN A 843 15.56 -15.87 56.14
C ASN A 843 15.81 -14.76 57.19
N GLY A 844 14.91 -13.78 57.32
CA GLY A 844 15.08 -12.66 58.25
C GLY A 844 14.76 -12.97 59.71
N THR A 845 15.06 -12.01 60.59
CA THR A 845 14.74 -12.05 62.04
C THR A 845 13.27 -11.77 62.32
N ASN A 846 12.60 -10.95 61.49
CA ASN A 846 11.16 -10.67 61.52
C ASN A 846 10.43 -11.35 60.34
N ARG A 847 10.80 -12.60 60.04
CA ARG A 847 10.30 -13.32 58.86
C ARG A 847 8.84 -13.75 59.02
N PRO A 848 8.10 -13.93 57.91
CA PRO A 848 6.77 -14.53 57.92
C PRO A 848 6.74 -15.89 58.67
N PRO A 849 5.62 -16.25 59.34
CA PRO A 849 5.49 -17.52 60.06
C PRO A 849 5.64 -18.74 59.15
N THR A 850 5.17 -18.63 57.91
CA THR A 850 5.35 -19.62 56.85
C THR A 850 6.11 -19.00 55.69
N PRO A 851 7.15 -19.67 55.16
CA PRO A 851 7.85 -19.18 53.99
C PRO A 851 6.89 -19.20 52.79
N HIS A 852 6.95 -18.17 51.95
CA HIS A 852 6.12 -18.05 50.75
C HIS A 852 6.94 -17.56 49.55
N ARG A 853 6.37 -17.78 48.36
CA ARG A 853 6.85 -17.15 47.12
C ARG A 853 6.46 -15.68 47.04
N ILE A 854 7.03 -14.96 46.08
CA ILE A 854 6.72 -13.55 45.86
C ILE A 854 5.45 -13.42 45.00
N PHE A 855 5.43 -14.03 43.81
CA PHE A 855 4.30 -13.96 42.88
C PHE A 855 3.75 -15.35 42.53
N THR A 856 2.43 -15.44 42.39
CA THR A 856 1.75 -16.51 41.64
C THR A 856 1.06 -15.85 40.45
N VAL A 857 1.46 -16.19 39.23
CA VAL A 857 0.71 -15.85 38.01
C VAL A 857 -0.32 -16.96 37.80
N GLU A 858 -1.59 -16.62 38.03
CA GLU A 858 -2.70 -17.56 37.91
C GLU A 858 -2.97 -17.93 36.43
N ASN A 859 -3.87 -18.89 36.20
CA ASN A 859 -4.17 -19.41 34.87
C ASN A 859 -4.55 -18.27 33.90
N GLY A 860 -3.78 -18.11 32.82
CA GLY A 860 -3.97 -17.06 31.82
C GLY A 860 -3.60 -15.63 32.24
N GLY A 861 -3.12 -15.41 33.48
CA GLY A 861 -2.60 -14.13 33.95
C GLY A 861 -1.28 -13.75 33.29
N GLU A 862 -0.92 -12.46 33.30
CA GLU A 862 0.36 -11.99 32.78
C GLU A 862 0.99 -10.95 33.69
N ILE A 863 2.22 -11.20 34.12
CA ILE A 863 3.01 -10.21 34.89
C ILE A 863 4.18 -9.70 34.04
N THR A 864 4.29 -8.38 33.93
CA THR A 864 5.49 -7.71 33.44
C THR A 864 6.22 -7.05 34.60
N LEU A 865 7.43 -7.51 34.91
CA LEU A 865 8.30 -6.92 35.92
C LEU A 865 9.37 -6.07 35.24
N LYS A 866 9.58 -4.85 35.72
CA LYS A 866 10.60 -3.92 35.20
C LYS A 866 11.43 -3.31 36.32
N ASP A 867 12.74 -3.28 36.12
CA ASP A 867 13.68 -2.52 36.96
C ASP A 867 13.60 -2.87 38.45
N ILE A 868 13.42 -4.15 38.82
CA ILE A 868 13.15 -4.56 40.21
C ILE A 868 13.92 -5.82 40.64
N THR A 869 14.33 -5.87 41.91
CA THR A 869 14.93 -7.06 42.51
C THR A 869 13.89 -7.86 43.30
N LEU A 870 13.77 -9.14 43.02
CA LEU A 870 12.99 -10.11 43.77
C LEU A 870 13.93 -10.96 44.63
N THR A 871 13.69 -11.06 45.94
CA THR A 871 14.59 -11.79 46.83
C THR A 871 13.88 -12.50 47.99
N GLY A 872 14.52 -13.56 48.51
CA GLY A 872 14.11 -14.20 49.76
C GLY A 872 12.76 -14.94 49.71
N GLY A 873 12.25 -15.24 48.52
CA GLY A 873 11.04 -16.04 48.33
C GLY A 873 11.35 -17.52 48.52
N LYS A 874 10.62 -18.21 49.39
CA LYS A 874 10.87 -19.63 49.67
C LYS A 874 9.56 -20.37 49.84
N VAL A 875 9.46 -21.58 49.30
CA VAL A 875 8.29 -22.45 49.49
C VAL A 875 8.71 -23.78 50.09
N ALA A 876 7.95 -24.25 51.08
CA ALA A 876 8.15 -25.51 51.76
C ALA A 876 6.81 -26.25 51.83
N GLY A 877 6.72 -27.42 51.20
CA GLY A 877 5.47 -28.18 51.12
C GLY A 877 5.50 -29.27 50.04
N SER A 878 4.31 -29.76 49.69
CA SER A 878 4.07 -30.72 48.61
C SER A 878 3.13 -30.15 47.54
N GLY A 879 3.12 -30.74 46.34
CA GLY A 879 2.28 -30.28 45.24
C GLY A 879 2.63 -28.85 44.80
N GLU A 880 1.62 -28.04 44.48
CA GLU A 880 1.80 -26.64 44.06
C GLU A 880 2.56 -25.80 45.11
N GLY A 881 2.38 -26.10 46.41
CA GLY A 881 3.06 -25.43 47.51
C GLY A 881 4.57 -25.70 47.59
N ALA A 882 5.13 -26.54 46.71
CA ALA A 882 6.55 -26.84 46.63
C ALA A 882 7.26 -26.18 45.42
N LEU A 883 6.55 -25.34 44.66
CA LEU A 883 6.97 -24.85 43.34
C LEU A 883 7.16 -23.33 43.33
N GLY A 884 8.18 -22.87 42.61
CA GLY A 884 8.39 -21.45 42.30
C GLY A 884 8.70 -20.59 43.52
N GLY A 885 9.95 -20.59 43.99
CA GLY A 885 10.35 -19.84 45.19
C GLY A 885 10.23 -18.33 45.01
N GLY A 886 10.60 -17.79 43.85
CA GLY A 886 10.33 -16.40 43.47
C GLY A 886 8.97 -16.25 42.82
N ILE A 887 8.78 -16.92 41.68
CA ILE A 887 7.58 -16.81 40.83
C ILE A 887 7.08 -18.21 40.47
N LEU A 888 5.78 -18.45 40.66
CA LEU A 888 5.06 -19.57 40.06
C LEU A 888 4.22 -19.05 38.89
N VAL A 889 4.38 -19.63 37.70
CA VAL A 889 3.55 -19.35 36.52
C VAL A 889 2.73 -20.59 36.20
N LYS A 890 1.40 -20.49 36.38
CA LYS A 890 0.47 -21.59 36.12
C LYS A 890 0.08 -21.68 34.64
N ALA A 891 -0.77 -22.65 34.33
CA ALA A 891 -1.20 -23.00 32.98
C ALA A 891 -1.61 -21.78 32.14
N GLY A 892 -0.97 -21.62 30.97
CA GLY A 892 -1.21 -20.52 30.03
C GLY A 892 -0.81 -19.12 30.53
N GLY A 893 -0.23 -19.00 31.72
CA GLY A 893 0.23 -17.72 32.27
C GLY A 893 1.52 -17.22 31.63
N LYS A 894 1.81 -15.91 31.79
CA LYS A 894 3.01 -15.28 31.21
C LYS A 894 3.79 -14.46 32.24
N ALA A 895 5.11 -14.56 32.21
CA ALA A 895 6.00 -13.74 33.03
C ALA A 895 7.11 -13.10 32.18
N LYS A 896 7.11 -11.77 32.11
CA LYS A 896 8.10 -10.98 31.38
C LYS A 896 8.93 -10.16 32.35
N LEU A 897 10.23 -10.43 32.45
CA LEU A 897 11.15 -9.71 33.33
C LEU A 897 12.12 -8.90 32.47
N THR A 898 12.19 -7.58 32.72
CA THR A 898 13.11 -6.66 32.03
C THR A 898 13.94 -5.90 33.04
N ASN A 899 15.27 -6.00 32.94
CA ASN A 899 16.19 -5.35 33.89
C ASN A 899 15.92 -5.74 35.36
N CYS A 900 15.62 -7.02 35.60
CA CYS A 900 15.30 -7.53 36.92
C CYS A 900 16.43 -8.41 37.49
N THR A 901 16.40 -8.61 38.80
CA THR A 901 17.22 -9.64 39.47
C THR A 901 16.33 -10.51 40.33
N VAL A 902 16.34 -11.83 40.14
CA VAL A 902 15.71 -12.80 41.06
C VAL A 902 16.84 -13.51 41.81
N LYS A 903 16.86 -13.40 43.14
CA LYS A 903 17.95 -14.01 43.92
C LYS A 903 17.54 -14.60 45.25
N GLU A 904 18.34 -15.52 45.76
CA GLU A 904 18.17 -16.09 47.10
C GLU A 904 16.76 -16.68 47.32
N CYS A 905 16.16 -17.22 46.26
CA CYS A 905 14.85 -17.86 46.30
C CYS A 905 14.96 -19.40 46.38
N GLY A 906 14.01 -20.05 47.04
CA GLY A 906 14.08 -21.48 47.36
C GLY A 906 12.79 -22.28 47.16
N ALA A 907 12.89 -23.54 46.74
CA ALA A 907 11.75 -24.44 46.61
C ALA A 907 12.08 -25.88 47.02
N THR A 908 11.25 -26.54 47.85
CA THR A 908 11.44 -27.96 48.20
C THR A 908 11.08 -28.92 47.06
N GLY A 909 10.39 -28.44 46.02
CA GLY A 909 10.12 -29.18 44.80
C GLY A 909 11.00 -28.67 43.65
N ALA A 910 10.51 -27.68 42.92
CA ALA A 910 11.16 -27.25 41.68
C ALA A 910 11.01 -25.75 41.39
N GLY A 911 11.94 -25.21 40.60
CA GLY A 911 11.96 -23.80 40.21
C GLY A 911 12.28 -22.90 41.39
N GLY A 912 13.53 -22.94 41.89
CA GLY A 912 13.93 -22.16 43.06
C GLY A 912 13.71 -20.67 42.86
N GLY A 913 14.06 -20.15 41.67
CA GLY A 913 13.67 -18.82 41.21
C GLY A 913 12.29 -18.81 40.58
N ILE A 914 12.12 -19.51 39.46
CA ILE A 914 10.89 -19.50 38.65
C ILE A 914 10.45 -20.93 38.32
N TYR A 915 9.16 -21.21 38.46
CA TYR A 915 8.52 -22.42 37.95
C TYR A 915 7.46 -22.04 36.91
N ALA A 916 7.41 -22.77 35.79
CA ALA A 916 6.44 -22.59 34.71
C ALA A 916 5.84 -23.94 34.30
N GLU A 917 4.51 -24.02 34.18
CA GLU A 917 3.82 -25.23 33.70
C GLU A 917 2.74 -24.99 32.65
N ASP A 918 2.50 -26.04 31.84
CA ASP A 918 1.31 -26.28 31.04
C ASP A 918 0.93 -25.08 30.14
N GLY A 919 1.80 -24.80 29.17
CA GLY A 919 1.62 -23.73 28.19
C GLY A 919 2.05 -22.34 28.65
N ALA A 920 2.73 -22.23 29.79
CA ALA A 920 3.25 -20.97 30.28
C ALA A 920 4.41 -20.42 29.41
N GLU A 921 4.56 -19.09 29.40
CA GLU A 921 5.63 -18.39 28.66
C GLU A 921 6.43 -17.42 29.54
N ILE A 922 7.73 -17.67 29.65
CA ILE A 922 8.65 -16.86 30.46
C ILE A 922 9.65 -16.18 29.53
N THR A 923 9.78 -14.85 29.65
CA THR A 923 10.76 -14.06 28.89
C THR A 923 11.63 -13.26 29.84
N LEU A 924 12.95 -13.47 29.76
CA LEU A 924 13.94 -12.74 30.55
C LEU A 924 14.77 -11.85 29.63
N THR A 925 14.69 -10.54 29.82
CA THR A 925 15.46 -9.53 29.07
C THR A 925 16.34 -8.76 30.03
N ASN A 926 17.65 -8.73 29.80
CA ASN A 926 18.62 -8.04 30.68
C ASN A 926 18.44 -8.43 32.17
N THR A 927 18.10 -9.69 32.45
CA THR A 927 17.67 -10.14 33.78
C THR A 927 18.63 -11.19 34.32
N GLN A 928 18.86 -11.18 35.64
CA GLN A 928 19.70 -12.15 36.32
C GLN A 928 18.87 -13.04 37.28
N ILE A 929 19.09 -14.35 37.27
CA ILE A 929 18.54 -15.29 38.27
C ILE A 929 19.69 -16.01 38.95
N LYS A 930 19.93 -15.75 40.24
CA LYS A 930 21.14 -16.23 40.94
C LYS A 930 20.92 -16.65 42.38
N SER A 931 21.80 -17.52 42.89
CA SER A 931 21.76 -18.02 44.27
C SER A 931 20.40 -18.62 44.65
N CYS A 932 19.63 -19.11 43.69
CA CYS A 932 18.36 -19.79 43.92
C CYS A 932 18.58 -21.29 44.08
N THR A 933 17.73 -21.93 44.87
CA THR A 933 17.86 -23.36 45.21
C THR A 933 16.55 -24.11 45.03
N ALA A 934 16.59 -25.29 44.41
CA ALA A 934 15.47 -26.23 44.40
C ALA A 934 15.94 -27.61 44.83
N ASP A 935 15.19 -28.33 45.67
CA ASP A 935 15.63 -29.65 46.13
C ASP A 935 15.56 -30.72 45.03
N GLU A 936 14.70 -30.57 44.01
CA GLU A 936 14.59 -31.54 42.90
C GLU A 936 15.05 -30.96 41.55
N ASN A 937 14.29 -30.03 40.96
CA ASN A 937 14.49 -29.63 39.55
C ASN A 937 14.61 -28.12 39.38
N GLY A 938 15.56 -27.66 38.58
CA GLY A 938 15.67 -26.26 38.17
C GLY A 938 15.95 -25.31 39.33
N GLY A 939 17.21 -25.23 39.79
CA GLY A 939 17.58 -24.35 40.91
C GLY A 939 17.25 -22.88 40.62
N GLY A 940 17.54 -22.43 39.40
CA GLY A 940 17.09 -21.15 38.89
C GLY A 940 15.67 -21.23 38.32
N VAL A 941 15.49 -22.03 37.26
CA VAL A 941 14.23 -22.11 36.51
C VAL A 941 13.84 -23.55 36.19
N TYR A 942 12.56 -23.89 36.37
CA TYR A 942 11.97 -25.12 35.85
C TYR A 942 10.87 -24.81 34.83
N VAL A 943 10.96 -25.42 33.65
CA VAL A 943 10.02 -25.28 32.53
C VAL A 943 9.38 -26.62 32.23
N LYS A 944 8.08 -26.77 32.50
CA LYS A 944 7.29 -27.98 32.21
C LYS A 944 6.24 -27.69 31.14
N ASP A 945 6.28 -28.39 30.01
CA ASP A 945 5.30 -28.23 28.92
C ASP A 945 5.11 -26.74 28.50
N SER A 946 6.20 -25.96 28.57
CA SER A 946 6.19 -24.49 28.56
C SER A 946 7.38 -23.92 27.78
N LYS A 947 7.46 -22.58 27.64
CA LYS A 947 8.54 -21.89 26.93
C LYS A 947 9.32 -20.93 27.83
N LEU A 948 10.65 -20.97 27.74
CA LEU A 948 11.57 -19.98 28.31
C LEU A 948 12.42 -19.33 27.22
N THR A 949 12.49 -17.99 27.23
CA THR A 949 13.33 -17.21 26.31
C THR A 949 14.30 -16.33 27.09
N LEU A 950 15.60 -16.39 26.75
CA LEU A 950 16.66 -15.60 27.37
C LEU A 950 17.28 -14.61 26.37
N THR A 951 17.17 -13.31 26.63
CA THR A 951 17.79 -12.25 25.84
C THR A 951 18.67 -11.37 26.73
N ASN A 952 19.99 -11.41 26.52
CA ASN A 952 20.97 -10.75 27.39
C ASN A 952 20.76 -11.08 28.88
N ALA A 953 20.31 -12.28 29.18
CA ALA A 953 19.97 -12.71 30.53
C ALA A 953 21.07 -13.61 31.11
N THR A 954 21.20 -13.63 32.43
CA THR A 954 22.16 -14.50 33.14
C THR A 954 21.41 -15.44 34.08
N ILE A 955 21.56 -16.75 33.89
CA ILE A 955 21.14 -17.77 34.87
C ILE A 955 22.39 -18.23 35.62
N GLY A 956 22.45 -17.83 36.87
CA GLY A 956 23.63 -17.82 37.73
C GLY A 956 24.12 -16.39 37.95
N GLY A 957 25.38 -16.22 38.32
CA GLY A 957 25.99 -14.89 38.40
C GLY A 957 27.46 -14.93 38.05
N SER A 958 28.25 -14.00 38.56
CA SER A 958 29.66 -13.84 38.16
C SER A 958 30.61 -14.75 38.92
N THR A 959 30.12 -15.47 39.94
CA THR A 959 30.93 -16.32 40.80
C THR A 959 30.22 -17.63 41.15
N ALA A 960 30.96 -18.63 41.63
CA ALA A 960 30.41 -19.90 42.11
C ALA A 960 29.37 -19.73 43.25
N SER A 961 29.49 -18.70 44.08
CA SER A 961 28.50 -18.38 45.13
C SER A 961 27.17 -17.83 44.59
N ASP A 962 27.18 -17.28 43.37
CA ASP A 962 25.98 -16.84 42.67
C ASP A 962 25.27 -18.00 41.95
N GLY A 963 25.88 -19.19 41.93
CA GLY A 963 25.35 -20.36 41.26
C GLY A 963 24.00 -20.82 41.81
N ASN A 964 23.06 -21.10 40.91
CA ASN A 964 21.82 -21.76 41.29
C ASN A 964 22.05 -23.26 41.53
N LYS A 965 21.22 -23.88 42.38
CA LYS A 965 21.45 -25.27 42.84
C LYS A 965 20.21 -26.14 42.80
N SER A 966 20.32 -27.35 42.25
CA SER A 966 19.29 -28.41 42.35
C SER A 966 19.83 -29.80 42.02
N LYS A 967 19.08 -30.87 42.30
CA LYS A 967 19.49 -32.24 41.91
C LYS A 967 19.55 -32.43 40.40
N ARG A 968 18.69 -31.72 39.66
CA ARG A 968 18.64 -31.78 38.19
C ARG A 968 18.47 -30.39 37.62
N GLY A 969 19.39 -30.00 36.74
CA GLY A 969 19.34 -28.68 36.12
C GLY A 969 19.65 -27.58 37.14
N GLY A 970 20.90 -27.51 37.61
CA GLY A 970 21.30 -26.57 38.66
C GLY A 970 20.86 -25.14 38.35
N GLY A 971 21.06 -24.73 37.09
CA GLY A 971 20.48 -23.51 36.53
C GLY A 971 19.05 -23.73 36.05
N ILE A 972 18.88 -24.56 35.02
CA ILE A 972 17.62 -24.74 34.31
C ILE A 972 17.28 -26.21 34.15
N TYR A 973 16.02 -26.57 34.38
CA TYR A 973 15.46 -27.86 34.00
C TYR A 973 14.32 -27.68 32.99
N ILE A 974 14.26 -28.52 31.97
CA ILE A 974 13.21 -28.53 30.93
C ILE A 974 12.54 -29.91 30.89
N ALA A 975 11.23 -30.00 31.09
CA ALA A 975 10.40 -31.18 30.84
C ALA A 975 9.41 -30.89 29.71
N ASN A 976 9.53 -31.57 28.56
CA ASN A 976 8.64 -31.40 27.40
C ASN A 976 8.47 -29.94 26.91
N GLY A 977 9.33 -29.03 27.36
CA GLY A 977 9.27 -27.61 27.07
C GLY A 977 10.33 -27.17 26.07
N THR A 978 10.41 -25.86 25.89
CA THR A 978 11.39 -25.23 25.00
C THR A 978 12.20 -24.17 25.73
N LEU A 979 13.51 -24.14 25.45
CA LEU A 979 14.42 -23.08 25.88
C LEU A 979 15.11 -22.48 24.66
N ASP A 980 14.87 -21.20 24.43
CA ASP A 980 15.57 -20.40 23.43
C ASP A 980 16.55 -19.45 24.13
N VAL A 981 17.84 -19.63 23.87
CA VAL A 981 18.92 -18.79 24.43
C VAL A 981 19.51 -17.94 23.31
N SER A 982 19.29 -16.63 23.36
CA SER A 982 19.86 -15.68 22.41
C SER A 982 21.36 -15.43 22.66
N ALA A 983 22.05 -14.91 21.65
CA ALA A 983 23.41 -14.40 21.81
C ALA A 983 23.45 -13.32 22.91
N GLY A 984 24.54 -13.24 23.65
CA GLY A 984 24.69 -12.34 24.80
C GLY A 984 24.04 -12.84 26.11
N SER A 985 23.33 -13.98 26.10
CA SER A 985 22.84 -14.63 27.32
C SER A 985 23.84 -15.65 27.87
N PHE A 986 23.87 -15.81 29.20
CA PHE A 986 24.82 -16.63 29.94
C PHE A 986 24.12 -17.59 30.90
N ILE A 987 24.53 -18.86 30.93
CA ILE A 987 24.13 -19.86 31.92
C ILE A 987 25.40 -20.35 32.58
N GLN A 988 25.70 -19.83 33.78
CA GLN A 988 27.02 -20.00 34.36
C GLN A 988 27.07 -20.21 35.86
N HIS A 989 28.13 -20.91 36.31
CA HIS A 989 28.40 -21.20 37.72
C HIS A 989 27.31 -21.98 38.46
N ASN A 990 26.33 -22.53 37.76
CA ASN A 990 25.27 -23.32 38.37
C ASN A 990 25.77 -24.70 38.76
N GLN A 991 25.15 -25.30 39.78
CA GLN A 991 25.66 -26.52 40.40
C GLN A 991 24.56 -27.55 40.68
N THR A 992 24.87 -28.82 40.47
CA THR A 992 24.03 -29.91 40.97
C THR A 992 24.19 -30.07 42.50
N ALA A 993 23.09 -30.07 43.25
CA ALA A 993 23.06 -30.25 44.70
C ALA A 993 22.16 -31.43 45.12
N GLY A 994 22.55 -32.17 46.16
CA GLY A 994 21.88 -33.41 46.58
C GLY A 994 22.40 -34.64 45.82
N SER A 995 22.43 -35.80 46.46
CA SER A 995 23.14 -36.99 45.97
C SER A 995 22.32 -38.26 46.14
N SER A 996 21.62 -38.67 45.08
CA SER A 996 21.30 -40.08 44.75
C SER A 996 20.23 -40.14 43.63
N GLY A 997 20.48 -40.93 42.59
CA GLY A 997 19.48 -41.29 41.56
C GLY A 997 20.06 -41.40 40.15
N LEU A 998 19.43 -42.23 39.30
CA LEU A 998 19.88 -42.53 37.93
C LEU A 998 19.76 -41.34 36.94
N GLU A 999 19.24 -40.19 37.37
CA GLU A 999 18.99 -39.01 36.52
C GLU A 999 19.48 -37.70 37.19
N ALA A 1000 20.46 -37.73 38.11
CA ALA A 1000 21.04 -36.52 38.68
C ALA A 1000 22.10 -35.91 37.72
N GLY A 1001 22.08 -34.60 37.50
CA GLY A 1001 23.02 -33.95 36.59
C GLY A 1001 22.52 -32.65 35.95
N GLY A 1002 23.18 -32.21 34.89
CA GLY A 1002 22.88 -30.94 34.22
C GLY A 1002 23.23 -29.76 35.12
N GLY A 1003 24.52 -29.56 35.41
CA GLY A 1003 24.97 -28.47 36.29
C GLY A 1003 24.41 -27.13 35.85
N GLY A 1004 24.51 -26.84 34.55
CA GLY A 1004 23.83 -25.72 33.89
C GLY A 1004 22.38 -26.06 33.54
N ILE A 1005 22.20 -27.00 32.61
CA ILE A 1005 20.92 -27.31 31.97
C ILE A 1005 20.63 -28.80 31.98
N PHE A 1006 19.41 -29.18 32.34
CA PHE A 1006 18.88 -30.54 32.18
C PHE A 1006 17.68 -30.51 31.23
N ILE A 1007 17.67 -31.39 30.22
CA ILE A 1007 16.60 -31.52 29.24
C ILE A 1007 15.98 -32.92 29.34
N LYS A 1008 14.67 -32.99 29.60
CA LYS A 1008 13.86 -34.21 29.57
C LYS A 1008 12.76 -34.08 28.54
N SER A 1009 12.89 -34.77 27.40
CA SER A 1009 11.91 -34.74 26.30
C SER A 1009 11.59 -33.33 25.75
N GLY A 1010 12.41 -32.33 26.08
CA GLY A 1010 12.26 -30.94 25.64
C GLY A 1010 13.27 -30.57 24.55
N LYS A 1011 13.25 -29.29 24.17
CA LYS A 1011 14.16 -28.72 23.17
C LYS A 1011 14.95 -27.54 23.72
N LEU A 1012 16.26 -27.53 23.47
CA LEU A 1012 17.15 -26.38 23.69
C LEU A 1012 17.68 -25.87 22.34
N THR A 1013 17.52 -24.58 22.08
CA THR A 1013 18.22 -23.84 21.03
C THR A 1013 19.21 -22.86 21.67
N LEU A 1014 20.51 -23.10 21.51
CA LEU A 1014 21.56 -22.30 22.13
C LEU A 1014 22.28 -21.42 21.09
N ASN A 1015 22.20 -20.09 21.26
CA ASN A 1015 23.04 -19.09 20.60
C ASN A 1015 23.95 -18.34 21.61
N GLY A 1016 23.71 -18.52 22.91
CA GLY A 1016 24.46 -17.88 24.00
C GLY A 1016 25.61 -18.74 24.54
N THR A 1017 25.97 -18.51 25.81
CA THR A 1017 27.10 -19.19 26.48
C THR A 1017 26.64 -20.03 27.66
N VAL A 1018 27.12 -21.28 27.75
CA VAL A 1018 26.98 -22.16 28.93
C VAL A 1018 28.37 -22.38 29.53
N SER A 1019 28.68 -21.80 30.69
CA SER A 1019 30.05 -21.82 31.20
C SER A 1019 30.21 -22.11 32.69
N ASP A 1020 31.30 -22.76 33.07
CA ASP A 1020 31.72 -22.95 34.46
C ASP A 1020 30.64 -23.59 35.37
N ASN A 1021 29.73 -24.37 34.79
CA ASN A 1021 28.72 -25.10 35.54
C ASN A 1021 29.28 -26.44 36.02
N THR A 1022 28.82 -26.90 37.18
CA THR A 1022 29.40 -28.05 37.87
C THR A 1022 28.34 -29.09 38.25
N ALA A 1023 28.43 -30.28 37.68
CA ALA A 1023 27.70 -31.46 38.12
C ALA A 1023 28.65 -32.40 38.86
N LEU A 1024 29.13 -31.97 40.04
CA LEU A 1024 29.99 -32.76 40.94
C LEU A 1024 29.42 -32.69 42.37
N ASN A 1025 29.13 -33.84 42.97
CA ASN A 1025 28.73 -33.93 44.38
C ASN A 1025 29.25 -35.23 45.01
N GLY A 1026 30.47 -35.19 45.56
CA GLY A 1026 31.15 -36.35 46.13
C GLY A 1026 31.39 -37.46 45.10
N THR A 1027 31.16 -38.71 45.46
CA THR A 1027 31.31 -39.88 44.57
C THR A 1027 30.02 -40.25 43.82
N ALA A 1028 28.97 -39.43 43.92
CA ALA A 1028 27.67 -39.72 43.30
C ALA A 1028 27.79 -39.73 41.76
N PHE A 1029 26.96 -40.57 41.11
CA PHE A 1029 26.86 -40.58 39.65
C PHE A 1029 26.07 -39.35 39.18
N VAL A 1030 26.78 -38.30 38.76
CA VAL A 1030 26.23 -37.05 38.24
C VAL A 1030 26.89 -36.71 36.90
N VAL A 1031 26.08 -36.34 35.91
CA VAL A 1031 26.53 -36.20 34.51
C VAL A 1031 26.10 -34.87 33.90
N GLY A 1032 26.75 -34.46 32.79
CA GLY A 1032 26.41 -33.25 32.06
C GLY A 1032 26.71 -31.97 32.86
N GLY A 1033 27.95 -31.51 32.85
CA GLY A 1033 28.34 -30.32 33.63
C GLY A 1033 27.66 -29.08 33.09
N GLY A 1034 27.76 -28.87 31.78
CA GLY A 1034 27.01 -27.83 31.06
C GLY A 1034 25.58 -28.27 30.79
N VAL A 1035 25.41 -29.30 29.96
CA VAL A 1035 24.10 -29.77 29.46
C VAL A 1035 23.94 -31.28 29.62
N TYR A 1036 22.80 -31.72 30.15
CA TYR A 1036 22.39 -33.13 30.17
C TYR A 1036 21.10 -33.32 29.35
N VAL A 1037 21.16 -34.15 28.30
CA VAL A 1037 20.06 -34.40 27.36
C VAL A 1037 19.48 -35.80 27.54
N VAL A 1038 18.22 -35.89 27.96
CA VAL A 1038 17.45 -37.12 28.15
C VAL A 1038 16.21 -37.09 27.26
N TYR A 1039 16.16 -37.91 26.21
CA TYR A 1039 15.04 -37.95 25.22
C TYR A 1039 14.72 -36.63 24.52
N GLY A 1040 15.53 -35.59 24.71
CA GLY A 1040 15.32 -34.27 24.16
C GLY A 1040 16.18 -33.97 22.93
N GLU A 1041 15.98 -32.77 22.41
CA GLU A 1041 16.75 -32.20 21.31
C GLU A 1041 17.57 -31.01 21.82
N PHE A 1042 18.87 -31.06 21.59
CA PHE A 1042 19.76 -29.92 21.81
C PHE A 1042 20.33 -29.46 20.47
N ILE A 1043 20.09 -28.20 20.09
CA ILE A 1043 20.67 -27.55 18.93
C ILE A 1043 21.58 -26.41 19.40
N MET A 1044 22.88 -26.51 19.06
CA MET A 1044 23.85 -25.45 19.26
C MET A 1044 24.10 -24.73 17.94
N LYS A 1045 23.78 -23.44 17.91
CA LYS A 1045 23.88 -22.58 16.73
C LYS A 1045 25.30 -22.01 16.57
N PRO A 1046 25.67 -21.55 15.36
CA PRO A 1046 26.93 -20.85 15.14
C PRO A 1046 27.11 -19.66 16.10
N GLY A 1047 28.31 -19.52 16.67
CA GLY A 1047 28.64 -18.44 17.63
C GLY A 1047 28.33 -18.76 19.10
N ALA A 1048 27.59 -19.84 19.39
CA ALA A 1048 27.38 -20.31 20.76
C ALA A 1048 28.67 -20.87 21.37
N THR A 1049 28.76 -20.83 22.70
CA THR A 1049 29.92 -21.35 23.46
C THR A 1049 29.49 -22.25 24.62
N ILE A 1050 30.19 -23.37 24.81
CA ILE A 1050 30.12 -24.21 26.02
C ILE A 1050 31.53 -24.32 26.60
N SER A 1051 31.80 -23.74 27.78
CA SER A 1051 33.18 -23.67 28.28
C SER A 1051 33.35 -23.92 29.78
N GLY A 1052 34.49 -24.49 30.20
CA GLY A 1052 34.84 -24.63 31.62
C GLY A 1052 33.90 -25.50 32.47
N ASN A 1053 32.93 -26.18 31.86
CA ASN A 1053 31.95 -26.97 32.59
C ASN A 1053 32.55 -28.29 33.07
N THR A 1054 32.14 -28.74 34.26
CA THR A 1054 32.72 -29.91 34.93
C THR A 1054 31.67 -30.92 35.39
N SER A 1055 31.87 -32.21 35.13
CA SER A 1055 31.02 -33.31 35.64
C SER A 1055 31.80 -34.62 35.73
N LYS A 1056 31.19 -35.72 36.21
CA LYS A 1056 31.84 -37.05 36.10
C LYS A 1056 31.96 -37.52 34.64
N LEU A 1057 30.86 -37.44 33.89
CA LEU A 1057 30.76 -37.82 32.48
C LEU A 1057 30.10 -36.69 31.69
N GLY A 1058 30.66 -36.33 30.54
CA GLY A 1058 30.12 -35.23 29.73
C GLY A 1058 30.32 -33.89 30.43
N GLY A 1059 31.57 -33.40 30.51
CA GLY A 1059 31.88 -32.14 31.18
C GLY A 1059 31.10 -30.97 30.55
N GLY A 1060 31.17 -30.86 29.23
CA GLY A 1060 30.33 -29.96 28.44
C GLY A 1060 28.91 -30.51 28.28
N VAL A 1061 28.76 -31.62 27.56
CA VAL A 1061 27.47 -32.21 27.19
C VAL A 1061 27.44 -33.71 27.47
N TYR A 1062 26.38 -34.19 28.11
CA TYR A 1062 26.07 -35.61 28.23
C TYR A 1062 24.77 -35.93 27.48
N ILE A 1063 24.84 -36.83 26.51
CA ILE A 1063 23.70 -37.29 25.72
C ILE A 1063 23.31 -38.68 26.20
N ASP A 1064 22.12 -38.81 26.78
CA ASP A 1064 21.65 -40.08 27.30
C ASP A 1064 20.99 -40.96 26.24
N ALA A 1065 21.00 -42.25 26.52
CA ALA A 1065 20.24 -43.27 25.83
C ALA A 1065 19.68 -44.21 26.90
N TYR A 1066 18.61 -43.77 27.53
CA TYR A 1066 18.03 -44.45 28.67
C TYR A 1066 17.03 -45.51 28.17
N ASP A 1067 17.11 -46.72 28.71
CA ASP A 1067 16.25 -47.83 28.32
C ASP A 1067 14.92 -47.72 29.07
N SER A 1068 13.94 -47.05 28.46
CA SER A 1068 12.60 -46.89 29.00
C SER A 1068 11.57 -47.31 27.94
N PRO A 1069 10.48 -48.01 28.32
CA PRO A 1069 9.44 -48.44 27.40
C PRO A 1069 8.74 -47.27 26.67
N ASN A 1070 8.86 -46.04 27.19
CA ASN A 1070 8.32 -44.81 26.61
C ASN A 1070 9.40 -43.79 26.19
N GLY A 1071 10.69 -44.14 26.30
CA GLY A 1071 11.82 -43.24 26.07
C GLY A 1071 12.40 -43.35 24.66
N GLY A 1072 12.98 -42.25 24.14
CA GLY A 1072 13.82 -42.24 22.94
C GLY A 1072 15.31 -42.24 23.29
N ALA A 1073 16.16 -41.66 22.45
CA ALA A 1073 17.53 -41.29 22.83
C ALA A 1073 17.69 -39.77 22.71
N GLY A 1074 18.56 -39.18 23.52
CA GLY A 1074 18.89 -37.77 23.41
C GLY A 1074 19.60 -37.48 22.08
N THR A 1075 19.38 -36.27 21.57
CA THR A 1075 20.04 -35.79 20.35
C THR A 1075 20.74 -34.46 20.61
N PHE A 1076 21.94 -34.32 20.08
CA PHE A 1076 22.68 -33.08 20.06
C PHE A 1076 23.13 -32.79 18.62
N THR A 1077 22.72 -31.64 18.09
CA THR A 1077 23.17 -31.11 16.81
C THR A 1077 23.99 -29.84 17.05
N MET A 1078 25.26 -29.87 16.66
CA MET A 1078 26.16 -28.72 16.68
C MET A 1078 26.31 -28.21 15.26
N GLU A 1079 25.56 -27.16 14.92
CA GLU A 1079 25.62 -26.49 13.62
C GLU A 1079 26.88 -25.60 13.52
N GLY A 1080 27.42 -25.18 14.66
CA GLY A 1080 28.64 -24.37 14.78
C GLY A 1080 28.96 -24.05 16.25
N GLY A 1081 29.85 -23.07 16.46
CA GLY A 1081 30.25 -22.61 17.80
C GLY A 1081 31.46 -23.37 18.36
N GLU A 1082 31.70 -23.23 19.67
CA GLU A 1082 32.86 -23.79 20.36
C GLU A 1082 32.49 -24.50 21.67
N ILE A 1083 33.02 -25.71 21.88
CA ILE A 1083 33.05 -26.39 23.18
C ILE A 1083 34.50 -26.41 23.66
N SER A 1084 34.82 -25.70 24.74
CA SER A 1084 36.22 -25.51 25.15
C SER A 1084 36.50 -25.71 26.64
N GLY A 1085 37.65 -26.30 26.98
CA GLY A 1085 38.12 -26.38 28.37
C GLY A 1085 37.18 -27.10 29.35
N CYS A 1086 36.25 -27.91 28.85
CA CYS A 1086 35.33 -28.66 29.70
C CYS A 1086 36.00 -29.93 30.26
N THR A 1087 35.66 -30.30 31.49
CA THR A 1087 36.32 -31.37 32.23
C THR A 1087 35.36 -32.48 32.67
N ALA A 1088 35.71 -33.72 32.36
CA ALA A 1088 35.09 -34.91 32.95
C ALA A 1088 36.01 -35.46 34.06
N GLY A 1089 35.46 -35.76 35.22
CA GLY A 1089 36.17 -36.32 36.36
C GLY A 1089 36.65 -35.28 37.38
N GLY A 1090 37.55 -35.72 38.26
CA GLY A 1090 38.00 -34.98 39.43
C GLY A 1090 38.46 -35.89 40.59
N PRO A 1091 38.94 -35.32 41.70
CA PRO A 1091 39.37 -36.07 42.87
C PRO A 1091 38.25 -36.97 43.42
N GLY A 1092 38.53 -38.26 43.64
CA GLY A 1092 37.58 -39.22 44.19
C GLY A 1092 36.76 -40.03 43.18
N PHE A 1093 36.84 -39.73 41.88
CA PHE A 1093 36.26 -40.59 40.84
C PHE A 1093 37.23 -41.66 40.35
N THR A 1094 36.68 -42.84 40.04
CA THR A 1094 37.38 -44.00 39.51
C THR A 1094 37.22 -44.18 38.00
N ASP A 1095 36.48 -43.30 37.34
CA ASP A 1095 36.17 -43.31 35.91
C ASP A 1095 35.64 -41.94 35.49
N ALA A 1096 36.07 -41.48 34.31
CA ALA A 1096 35.60 -40.24 33.70
C ALA A 1096 35.73 -40.31 32.18
N ALA A 1097 34.75 -39.73 31.48
CA ALA A 1097 34.77 -39.72 30.04
C ALA A 1097 34.01 -38.56 29.42
N GLY A 1098 34.45 -38.14 28.23
CA GLY A 1098 33.80 -37.10 27.44
C GLY A 1098 33.91 -35.73 28.10
N GLY A 1099 35.12 -35.19 28.23
CA GLY A 1099 35.31 -33.85 28.80
C GLY A 1099 34.48 -32.79 28.05
N GLY A 1100 34.51 -32.82 26.71
CA GLY A 1100 33.61 -32.04 25.87
C GLY A 1100 32.22 -32.69 25.77
N VAL A 1101 32.13 -33.86 25.13
CA VAL A 1101 30.85 -34.55 24.87
C VAL A 1101 30.94 -36.03 25.24
N TYR A 1102 29.94 -36.54 25.95
CA TYR A 1102 29.72 -37.97 26.17
C TYR A 1102 28.45 -38.43 25.46
N ILE A 1103 28.56 -39.47 24.63
CA ILE A 1103 27.43 -40.06 23.91
C ILE A 1103 27.16 -41.46 24.49
N ASN A 1104 25.97 -41.65 25.08
CA ASN A 1104 25.56 -42.92 25.63
C ASN A 1104 24.76 -43.76 24.61
N ALA A 1105 24.77 -45.07 24.81
CA ALA A 1105 23.95 -46.05 24.09
C ALA A 1105 23.56 -47.18 25.05
N ASN A 1106 22.35 -47.70 24.91
CA ASN A 1106 21.84 -48.80 25.73
C ASN A 1106 20.83 -49.64 24.93
N GLY A 1107 21.14 -50.92 24.70
CA GLY A 1107 20.29 -51.81 23.90
C GLY A 1107 20.04 -51.26 22.49
N THR A 1108 18.76 -51.03 22.16
CA THR A 1108 18.34 -50.43 20.88
C THR A 1108 18.40 -48.90 20.87
N GLN A 1109 18.51 -48.25 22.02
CA GLN A 1109 18.55 -46.79 22.15
C GLN A 1109 19.96 -46.26 21.89
N ARG A 1110 20.05 -45.26 20.99
CA ARG A 1110 21.32 -44.74 20.49
C ARG A 1110 21.35 -43.22 20.63
N GLY A 1111 22.12 -42.72 21.60
CA GLY A 1111 22.41 -41.29 21.69
C GLY A 1111 23.03 -40.81 20.38
N THR A 1112 22.58 -39.65 19.92
CA THR A 1112 23.01 -39.11 18.63
C THR A 1112 23.70 -37.78 18.81
N PHE A 1113 24.95 -37.69 18.35
CA PHE A 1113 25.66 -36.43 18.19
C PHE A 1113 25.89 -36.17 16.69
N THR A 1114 25.42 -35.03 16.20
CA THR A 1114 25.65 -34.56 14.83
C THR A 1114 26.43 -33.27 14.89
N MET A 1115 27.68 -33.28 14.40
CA MET A 1115 28.54 -32.10 14.36
C MET A 1115 28.70 -31.66 12.90
N GLU A 1116 27.92 -30.65 12.50
CA GLU A 1116 27.91 -30.11 11.13
C GLU A 1116 28.93 -28.96 10.95
N GLY A 1117 29.37 -28.37 12.07
CA GLY A 1117 30.34 -27.29 12.11
C GLY A 1117 30.88 -27.05 13.51
N GLY A 1118 31.77 -26.06 13.64
CA GLY A 1118 32.31 -25.62 14.93
C GLY A 1118 33.49 -26.43 15.44
N SER A 1119 33.93 -26.15 16.67
CA SER A 1119 35.14 -26.75 17.25
C SER A 1119 34.95 -27.28 18.66
N ILE A 1120 35.65 -28.38 18.97
CA ILE A 1120 35.83 -28.86 20.35
C ILE A 1120 37.32 -28.77 20.67
N THR A 1121 37.70 -28.05 21.73
CA THR A 1121 39.10 -27.68 22.02
C THR A 1121 39.44 -27.79 23.51
N GLY A 1122 40.64 -28.25 23.84
CA GLY A 1122 41.16 -28.16 25.22
C GLY A 1122 40.37 -28.91 26.31
N CYS A 1123 39.40 -29.75 25.97
CA CYS A 1123 38.61 -30.50 26.93
C CYS A 1123 39.40 -31.72 27.47
N THR A 1124 39.12 -32.11 28.71
CA THR A 1124 39.90 -33.12 29.44
C THR A 1124 39.02 -34.13 30.18
N ALA A 1125 39.47 -35.36 30.29
CA ALA A 1125 38.96 -36.36 31.23
C ALA A 1125 40.08 -36.74 32.21
N GLU A 1126 39.84 -36.67 33.52
CA GLU A 1126 40.86 -36.84 34.56
C GLU A 1126 40.34 -37.58 35.79
N VAL A 1127 41.00 -38.69 36.14
CA VAL A 1127 40.70 -39.52 37.33
C VAL A 1127 41.97 -40.05 37.98
N THR A 1128 41.82 -40.70 39.14
CA THR A 1128 42.94 -41.36 39.83
C THR A 1128 43.23 -42.79 39.33
N SER A 1129 42.30 -43.39 38.58
CA SER A 1129 42.41 -44.72 38.00
C SER A 1129 42.81 -44.66 36.51
N ASN A 1130 43.03 -45.81 35.87
CA ASN A 1130 43.29 -45.91 34.43
C ASN A 1130 42.04 -45.75 33.52
N LYS A 1131 40.94 -45.19 34.03
CA LYS A 1131 39.63 -45.11 33.34
C LYS A 1131 39.26 -43.68 32.90
N ALA A 1132 40.26 -42.91 32.47
CA ALA A 1132 40.05 -41.59 31.86
C ALA A 1132 39.98 -41.71 30.34
N HIS A 1133 38.83 -41.37 29.73
CA HIS A 1133 38.61 -41.65 28.31
C HIS A 1133 38.04 -40.44 27.55
N GLY A 1134 38.68 -40.08 26.42
CA GLY A 1134 38.13 -39.11 25.47
C GLY A 1134 37.85 -37.74 26.08
N GLY A 1135 38.90 -36.96 26.34
CA GLY A 1135 38.74 -35.60 26.85
C GLY A 1135 37.92 -34.71 25.91
N GLY A 1136 37.97 -34.97 24.59
CA GLY A 1136 37.14 -34.26 23.61
C GLY A 1136 35.76 -34.88 23.53
N VAL A 1137 35.68 -36.10 22.98
CA VAL A 1137 34.42 -36.84 22.81
C VAL A 1137 34.59 -38.28 23.24
N TYR A 1138 33.63 -38.83 23.98
CA TYR A 1138 33.49 -40.26 24.22
C TYR A 1138 32.27 -40.80 23.48
N ALA A 1139 32.48 -41.77 22.59
CA ALA A 1139 31.41 -42.46 21.89
C ALA A 1139 31.32 -43.91 22.38
N LYS A 1140 30.26 -44.21 23.13
CA LYS A 1140 29.96 -45.58 23.55
C LYS A 1140 29.59 -46.45 22.33
N ASP A 1141 29.80 -47.75 22.44
CA ASP A 1141 29.43 -48.67 21.37
C ASP A 1141 27.91 -48.66 21.12
N GLY A 1142 27.52 -48.69 19.85
CA GLY A 1142 26.14 -48.55 19.39
C GLY A 1142 25.65 -47.11 19.23
N THR A 1143 26.41 -46.09 19.64
CA THR A 1143 26.04 -44.67 19.46
C THR A 1143 26.00 -44.23 18.00
N VAL A 1144 25.38 -43.07 17.74
CA VAL A 1144 25.43 -42.40 16.43
C VAL A 1144 26.25 -41.13 16.57
N PHE A 1145 27.45 -41.11 15.99
CA PHE A 1145 28.26 -39.91 15.90
C PHE A 1145 28.47 -39.52 14.43
N LYS A 1146 27.95 -38.37 14.03
CA LYS A 1146 28.00 -37.84 12.66
C LYS A 1146 28.86 -36.58 12.58
N MET A 1147 29.62 -36.44 11.50
CA MET A 1147 30.43 -35.25 11.20
C MET A 1147 30.27 -34.79 9.75
N SER A 1148 30.24 -33.47 9.53
CA SER A 1148 30.27 -32.84 8.21
C SER A 1148 30.79 -31.40 8.30
N GLY A 1149 30.91 -30.70 7.17
CA GLY A 1149 31.20 -29.27 7.10
C GLY A 1149 32.53 -28.89 7.75
N SER A 1150 32.52 -27.83 8.57
CA SER A 1150 33.70 -27.29 9.25
C SER A 1150 34.01 -27.94 10.59
N ALA A 1151 33.30 -29.03 10.94
CA ALA A 1151 33.48 -29.71 12.22
C ALA A 1151 34.94 -30.11 12.48
N VAL A 1152 35.47 -29.71 13.64
CA VAL A 1152 36.83 -30.06 14.07
C VAL A 1152 36.91 -30.35 15.57
N ILE A 1153 37.58 -31.44 15.92
CA ILE A 1153 37.92 -31.79 17.30
C ILE A 1153 39.43 -31.67 17.39
N THR A 1154 39.91 -30.51 17.86
CA THR A 1154 41.31 -30.12 17.77
C THR A 1154 42.17 -31.01 18.66
N PRO A 1155 43.07 -31.84 18.11
CA PRO A 1155 43.90 -32.72 18.91
C PRO A 1155 44.77 -31.94 19.89
N SER A 1156 44.87 -32.42 21.12
CA SER A 1156 45.77 -31.81 22.09
C SER A 1156 47.25 -32.06 21.74
N THR A 1157 48.10 -31.08 22.01
CA THR A 1157 49.55 -31.25 21.98
C THR A 1157 50.07 -32.06 23.17
N GLN A 1158 49.27 -32.17 24.24
CA GLN A 1158 49.58 -32.99 25.41
C GLN A 1158 49.29 -34.47 25.12
N THR A 1159 50.10 -35.35 25.70
CA THR A 1159 50.01 -36.80 25.52
C THR A 1159 49.03 -37.40 26.54
N ASN A 1160 48.10 -38.22 26.09
CA ASN A 1160 47.19 -38.95 26.98
C ASN A 1160 47.98 -39.93 27.87
N THR A 1161 47.56 -40.08 29.12
CA THR A 1161 48.06 -41.08 30.06
C THR A 1161 46.93 -42.04 30.45
N ALA A 1162 47.24 -43.06 31.24
CA ALA A 1162 46.22 -43.96 31.79
C ALA A 1162 45.15 -43.19 32.61
N THR A 1163 45.56 -42.16 33.35
CA THR A 1163 44.73 -41.42 34.31
C THR A 1163 44.18 -40.10 33.77
N LYS A 1164 44.66 -39.64 32.61
CA LYS A 1164 44.28 -38.36 32.02
C LYS A 1164 44.23 -38.44 30.49
N SER A 1165 43.06 -38.17 29.93
CA SER A 1165 42.84 -38.08 28.48
C SER A 1165 42.56 -36.64 28.09
N PHE A 1166 43.25 -36.15 27.07
CA PHE A 1166 43.01 -34.83 26.48
C PHE A 1166 42.01 -34.93 25.33
N ASN A 1167 41.87 -33.84 24.56
CA ASN A 1167 40.81 -33.52 23.60
C ASN A 1167 40.63 -34.46 22.37
N ASP A 1168 40.86 -35.75 22.55
CA ASP A 1168 40.72 -36.80 21.55
C ASP A 1168 39.31 -37.39 21.55
N VAL A 1169 38.96 -38.06 20.45
CA VAL A 1169 37.74 -38.87 20.33
C VAL A 1169 38.05 -40.29 20.76
N TYR A 1170 37.38 -40.78 21.80
CA TYR A 1170 37.49 -42.15 22.26
C TYR A 1170 36.36 -43.01 21.71
N LEU A 1171 36.72 -44.09 21.00
CA LEU A 1171 35.77 -45.03 20.39
C LEU A 1171 35.76 -46.35 21.17
N ASP A 1172 34.64 -46.64 21.83
CA ASP A 1172 34.39 -47.88 22.55
C ASP A 1172 34.21 -49.07 21.59
N ASN A 1173 34.36 -50.30 22.09
CA ASN A 1173 34.20 -51.54 21.32
C ASN A 1173 33.78 -52.76 22.14
N ASP A 1174 32.88 -52.58 23.10
CA ASP A 1174 32.33 -53.69 23.89
C ASP A 1174 31.52 -54.72 23.07
N SER A 1175 31.09 -54.38 21.86
CA SER A 1175 30.38 -55.26 20.92
C SER A 1175 30.84 -55.03 19.45
N SER A 1176 30.11 -54.27 18.64
CA SER A 1176 30.41 -54.01 17.23
C SER A 1176 31.50 -52.95 16.99
N GLY A 1177 31.81 -52.13 17.99
CA GLY A 1177 32.72 -50.98 17.85
C GLY A 1177 32.00 -49.70 17.42
N ALA A 1178 32.22 -48.63 18.18
CA ALA A 1178 31.83 -47.27 17.80
C ALA A 1178 32.65 -46.79 16.60
N PHE A 1179 32.04 -45.94 15.76
CA PHE A 1179 32.63 -45.31 14.58
C PHE A 1179 32.00 -43.92 14.33
N ILE A 1180 32.70 -43.09 13.57
CA ILE A 1180 32.21 -41.78 13.10
C ILE A 1180 31.56 -41.95 11.72
N THR A 1181 30.42 -41.30 11.47
CA THR A 1181 29.80 -41.26 10.13
C THR A 1181 29.99 -39.87 9.50
N VAL A 1182 30.68 -39.82 8.37
CA VAL A 1182 30.83 -38.61 7.56
C VAL A 1182 29.61 -38.47 6.65
N THR A 1183 28.77 -37.47 6.92
CA THR A 1183 27.49 -37.26 6.19
C THR A 1183 27.60 -36.23 5.06
N GLY A 1184 28.66 -35.41 5.06
CA GLY A 1184 28.94 -34.37 4.08
C GLY A 1184 30.44 -34.12 3.91
N ALA A 1185 30.84 -33.18 3.05
CA ALA A 1185 32.26 -32.86 2.86
C ALA A 1185 32.86 -32.26 4.14
N LEU A 1186 34.05 -32.73 4.55
CA LEU A 1186 34.82 -32.16 5.67
C LEU A 1186 35.78 -31.09 5.14
N THR A 1187 35.57 -29.83 5.51
CA THR A 1187 36.34 -28.68 4.99
C THR A 1187 37.55 -28.31 5.85
N SER A 1188 37.59 -28.73 7.11
CA SER A 1188 38.71 -28.47 8.03
C SER A 1188 39.97 -29.26 7.64
N THR A 1189 41.13 -28.60 7.62
CA THR A 1189 42.43 -29.19 7.23
C THR A 1189 43.55 -28.71 8.16
N PRO A 1190 44.62 -29.52 8.38
CA PRO A 1190 44.86 -30.86 7.83
C PRO A 1190 44.31 -32.02 8.69
N THR A 1191 43.90 -31.78 9.94
CA THR A 1191 43.37 -32.82 10.86
C THR A 1191 42.00 -32.43 11.39
N VAL A 1192 41.03 -33.35 11.33
CA VAL A 1192 39.65 -33.17 11.80
C VAL A 1192 39.46 -33.74 13.21
N ALA A 1193 40.06 -34.88 13.52
CA ALA A 1193 40.03 -35.47 14.85
C ALA A 1193 41.21 -36.42 15.05
N ARG A 1194 41.64 -36.60 16.31
CA ARG A 1194 42.53 -37.70 16.73
C ARG A 1194 41.71 -38.74 17.49
N LEU A 1195 41.74 -39.97 16.99
CA LEU A 1195 40.98 -41.10 17.50
C LEU A 1195 41.84 -41.92 18.46
N THR A 1196 41.25 -42.30 19.59
CA THR A 1196 41.80 -43.25 20.56
C THR A 1196 40.83 -44.42 20.67
N MET A 1197 41.34 -45.65 20.56
CA MET A 1197 40.52 -46.84 20.74
C MET A 1197 40.58 -47.31 22.19
N LYS A 1198 39.52 -48.00 22.64
CA LYS A 1198 39.55 -48.71 23.91
C LYS A 1198 40.59 -49.83 23.89
N ASP A 1199 41.46 -49.87 24.89
CA ASP A 1199 42.51 -50.88 25.04
C ASP A 1199 42.64 -51.20 26.53
N ILE A 1200 41.93 -52.24 27.00
CA ILE A 1200 41.88 -52.59 28.43
C ILE A 1200 42.96 -53.62 28.83
N GLY A 1201 43.85 -54.01 27.91
CA GLY A 1201 45.17 -54.56 28.21
C GLY A 1201 45.25 -55.98 28.78
N THR A 1202 44.14 -56.73 28.90
CA THR A 1202 44.15 -58.06 29.51
C THR A 1202 44.53 -59.20 28.55
N THR A 1203 44.18 -59.11 27.26
CA THR A 1203 44.64 -60.05 26.22
C THR A 1203 44.76 -59.35 24.84
N PRO A 1204 45.94 -59.34 24.18
CA PRO A 1204 46.08 -58.83 22.82
C PRO A 1204 45.15 -59.55 21.84
N GLY A 1205 44.28 -58.80 21.15
CA GLY A 1205 43.35 -59.34 20.14
C GLY A 1205 41.94 -59.68 20.65
N VAL A 1206 41.71 -59.72 21.97
CA VAL A 1206 40.37 -59.96 22.56
C VAL A 1206 39.81 -58.69 23.20
N ASP A 1207 40.67 -57.89 23.86
CA ASP A 1207 40.27 -56.75 24.68
C ASP A 1207 40.82 -55.40 24.16
N SER A 1208 41.16 -55.35 22.87
CA SER A 1208 41.78 -54.19 22.23
C SER A 1208 41.01 -53.75 20.99
N GLY A 1209 40.66 -52.47 20.93
CA GLY A 1209 40.03 -51.84 19.78
C GLY A 1209 40.99 -51.49 18.63
N TYR A 1210 42.31 -51.66 18.84
CA TYR A 1210 43.36 -51.51 17.82
C TYR A 1210 43.47 -52.78 16.97
N ILE A 1211 42.51 -52.97 16.07
CA ILE A 1211 42.39 -54.14 15.20
C ILE A 1211 42.58 -53.71 13.75
N ASP A 1212 43.51 -54.36 13.04
CA ASP A 1212 43.73 -54.11 11.61
C ASP A 1212 42.44 -54.44 10.83
N GLY A 1213 41.98 -53.51 10.00
CA GLY A 1213 40.72 -53.62 9.25
C GLY A 1213 39.46 -53.14 9.99
N ARG A 1214 39.54 -52.74 11.27
CA ARG A 1214 38.37 -52.19 11.99
C ARG A 1214 37.90 -50.88 11.34
N VAL A 1215 36.63 -50.81 10.98
CA VAL A 1215 36.00 -49.56 10.50
C VAL A 1215 35.83 -48.60 11.68
N VAL A 1216 36.47 -47.43 11.57
CA VAL A 1216 36.39 -46.35 12.59
C VAL A 1216 35.76 -45.08 12.04
N VAL A 1217 35.71 -44.95 10.71
CA VAL A 1217 35.00 -43.86 10.02
C VAL A 1217 34.23 -44.45 8.84
N LYS A 1218 32.95 -44.08 8.66
CA LYS A 1218 32.11 -44.45 7.50
C LYS A 1218 31.77 -43.21 6.69
N GLY A 1219 31.48 -43.36 5.40
CA GLY A 1219 31.02 -42.27 4.52
C GLY A 1219 32.13 -41.37 3.97
N VAL A 1220 33.41 -41.71 4.20
CA VAL A 1220 34.55 -40.99 3.61
C VAL A 1220 34.62 -41.23 2.10
N LYS A 1221 34.97 -40.20 1.32
CA LYS A 1221 34.94 -40.25 -0.15
C LYS A 1221 36.31 -40.47 -0.80
N SER A 1222 37.39 -40.31 -0.05
CA SER A 1222 38.76 -40.38 -0.57
C SER A 1222 39.78 -40.75 0.51
N ALA A 1223 40.96 -41.18 0.08
CA ALA A 1223 42.11 -41.38 0.95
C ALA A 1223 42.51 -40.09 1.70
N ALA A 1224 42.37 -38.93 1.06
CA ALA A 1224 42.64 -37.64 1.68
C ALA A 1224 41.67 -37.34 2.84
N ASP A 1225 40.39 -37.70 2.71
CA ASP A 1225 39.40 -37.55 3.78
C ASP A 1225 39.65 -38.51 4.93
N ALA A 1226 40.02 -39.76 4.66
CA ALA A 1226 40.43 -40.72 5.70
C ALA A 1226 41.66 -40.21 6.48
N ALA A 1227 42.64 -39.62 5.79
CA ALA A 1227 43.88 -39.12 6.40
C ALA A 1227 43.71 -37.92 7.35
N LYS A 1228 42.54 -37.25 7.32
CA LYS A 1228 42.16 -36.19 8.27
C LYS A 1228 41.90 -36.74 9.68
N PHE A 1229 41.69 -38.04 9.83
CA PHE A 1229 41.56 -38.71 11.12
C PHE A 1229 42.90 -39.30 11.52
N LYS A 1230 43.51 -38.77 12.59
CA LYS A 1230 44.74 -39.32 13.18
C LYS A 1230 44.38 -40.37 14.23
N VAL A 1231 45.31 -41.27 14.55
CA VAL A 1231 45.12 -42.30 15.57
C VAL A 1231 46.24 -42.20 16.60
N THR A 1232 45.93 -42.34 17.88
CA THR A 1232 46.94 -42.41 18.93
C THR A 1232 47.75 -43.71 18.84
N PRO A 1233 49.04 -43.71 19.22
CA PRO A 1233 49.81 -44.94 19.34
C PRO A 1233 49.23 -45.87 20.42
N ARG A 1234 49.32 -47.17 20.20
CA ARG A 1234 48.94 -48.17 21.20
C ARG A 1234 50.05 -48.32 22.25
N ALA A 1235 49.88 -47.67 23.39
CA ALA A 1235 50.88 -47.63 24.47
C ALA A 1235 51.08 -48.95 25.23
N ALA A 1236 50.12 -49.89 25.20
CA ALA A 1236 50.20 -51.18 25.91
C ALA A 1236 51.20 -52.19 25.30
N THR A 1237 52.03 -51.77 24.34
CA THR A 1237 53.01 -52.61 23.64
C THR A 1237 54.39 -51.95 23.68
N THR A 1238 55.47 -52.73 23.72
CA THR A 1238 56.85 -52.21 23.68
C THR A 1238 57.63 -52.82 22.52
N PRO A 1239 58.03 -52.03 21.49
CA PRO A 1239 57.73 -50.60 21.31
C PRO A 1239 56.24 -50.35 21.03
N ALA A 1240 55.78 -49.11 21.26
CA ALA A 1240 54.41 -48.71 20.98
C ALA A 1240 54.07 -48.89 19.50
N GLN A 1241 52.88 -49.43 19.21
CA GLN A 1241 52.43 -49.66 17.84
C GLN A 1241 51.77 -48.39 17.27
N ASN A 1242 52.24 -47.93 16.12
CA ASN A 1242 51.67 -46.80 15.39
C ASN A 1242 50.52 -47.25 14.48
N TRP A 1243 49.51 -46.40 14.33
CA TRP A 1243 48.28 -46.69 13.59
C TRP A 1243 47.86 -45.50 12.74
N LYS A 1244 47.21 -45.77 11.62
CA LYS A 1244 46.59 -44.77 10.74
C LYS A 1244 45.18 -45.19 10.35
N VAL A 1245 44.38 -44.24 9.87
CA VAL A 1245 43.14 -44.53 9.15
C VAL A 1245 43.45 -44.61 7.66
N GLU A 1246 43.12 -45.73 7.04
CA GLU A 1246 43.32 -46.00 5.61
C GLU A 1246 41.96 -46.13 4.92
N TRP A 1247 41.85 -45.64 3.69
CA TRP A 1247 40.63 -45.75 2.91
C TRP A 1247 40.56 -47.11 2.22
N ASP A 1248 39.48 -47.86 2.44
CA ASP A 1248 39.29 -49.22 1.92
C ASP A 1248 38.59 -49.29 0.54
N ASN A 1249 38.35 -48.15 -0.09
CA ASN A 1249 37.57 -47.98 -1.33
C ASN A 1249 36.06 -48.27 -1.21
N ASP A 1250 35.58 -48.84 -0.10
CA ASP A 1250 34.16 -49.10 0.20
C ASP A 1250 33.53 -47.96 1.01
N LYS A 1251 33.97 -46.73 0.73
CA LYS A 1251 33.57 -45.50 1.43
C LYS A 1251 33.81 -45.55 2.94
N SER A 1252 34.77 -46.33 3.41
CA SER A 1252 35.09 -46.45 4.84
C SER A 1252 36.58 -46.19 5.12
N GLY A 1253 36.84 -45.70 6.32
CA GLY A 1253 38.17 -45.52 6.90
C GLY A 1253 38.40 -46.63 7.92
N VAL A 1254 39.32 -47.52 7.60
CA VAL A 1254 39.70 -48.67 8.43
C VAL A 1254 41.01 -48.41 9.16
N LEU A 1255 41.18 -48.99 10.34
CA LEU A 1255 42.45 -48.96 11.05
C LEU A 1255 43.48 -49.82 10.34
N LYS A 1256 44.69 -49.26 10.15
CA LYS A 1256 45.84 -49.98 9.62
C LYS A 1256 47.05 -49.79 10.52
N LYS A 1257 47.72 -50.90 10.85
CA LYS A 1257 48.99 -50.87 11.58
C LYS A 1257 50.11 -50.34 10.67
N GLN A 1258 50.95 -49.45 11.20
CA GLN A 1258 52.10 -48.87 10.48
C GLN A 1258 53.40 -49.65 10.71
#